data_AF-V1CC80-F1
#
_entry.id   AF-V1CC80-F1
#
_cell.length_a   1.000
_cell.length_b   1.000
_cell.length_c   1.000
_cell.angle_alpha   90.00
_cell.angle_beta   90.00
_cell.angle_gamma   90.00
#
_symmetry.space_group_name_H-M   'P 1'
#
loop_
_entity.id
_entity.type
_entity.pdbx_description
1 polymer ?
#
loop_
_entity_poly.entity_id
_entity_poly.type
_entity_poly.pdbx_seq_one_letter_code
_entity_poly.pdbx_strand_id
1 'polypeptide(L)'
;MEKKRSLKPILIGIIILVLTAGIVYAVMSTGGSKKTEKAKTETQNSETSTKDTELKDGEYEGTAKGYGGDITVKVTIKDGKISDIKVVSQNETPGYYENGVKVLDKIIKANSTEVDSIAGATVTSDALKLAVQRALVKAGAKESDTAKKIEEHKNNILNAERKARARRGGGGLIAGIGGGGRGYFPKNSKFRDGTYTGTSRGYNGPIKVSVTIRNGKIASVSILNHHEDYPYFGWAKRVLNRIIGTDSANVNTVSGATYSSRGIINAINNALSKAVYTPDEVGKGKGNNHGGSTKPGNKDQDDEDDNANKPNKPSTPEEKTELEKIKEATNKMIAALTRKGQLKEGTFDGEGGGFNTTKGNIKTKTTIADNKIKDITVADGDDYADDITGYRSKAIRVLPFLKDEKNGRENIAVMKLYRDYVEKIQKAKDQKATAEKLIGKKHADLIYNYANVEHVSRGVKSYFSQEHGKKDMFDAVTGATVSAGGIGRSVDNAVEKSENDAKTGNTITAIEVVEPADSVNPYTKKIMLRANSKQPLDLSELKVALRKEDGSEIKVAYADFDKYGIEIKDKQTGEKLTHGMDISKFAAKGAMTAVISHKESKRTVEMAIWFGAYSKDYVKEMEYSLDDGKTWKKVENPILSDENKNNIADRQTVKLPKSYLGKNIKFRTKTISGAIYNYESKEGMQYKKIKFDCVTESYKDNANVGFALFITFEEDKSAPKPPTPGGEEAGEGDIGVTMPAGGVLNHQKIADIPVTAGSGVTLESAEGLPNGLKLEGNKITGTPEIADSEFTDEVQKTYKVKIKGKKGGKTIFKTVDLLALQDKDRDGISANDEGVKGDNAFTPQLTTLFITKKLNDPAPTLDDYKALVKNLPKDGSVTVEVENPPNMSVKKNYIVTLKFKSTHVDGIGVKRISVKVD
;
A
#
# COMPACT_ATOMS: atom_id res chain seq x y z
N MET A 1 5.09 -47.89 9.66
CA MET A 1 4.58 -46.96 10.70
C MET A 1 5.64 -45.88 10.88
N GLU A 2 5.80 -44.92 9.98
CA GLU A 2 4.86 -43.84 9.59
C GLU A 2 4.49 -42.86 10.71
N LYS A 3 5.03 -41.64 10.61
CA LYS A 3 4.32 -40.38 10.87
C LYS A 3 4.94 -39.27 10.01
N LYS A 4 4.44 -39.13 8.78
CA LYS A 4 4.92 -38.11 7.81
C LYS A 4 4.55 -36.70 8.30
N ARG A 5 5.52 -35.77 8.30
CA ARG A 5 5.26 -34.33 8.39
C ARG A 5 4.97 -33.81 6.98
N SER A 6 3.83 -33.15 6.76
CA SER A 6 3.50 -32.53 5.48
C SER A 6 4.02 -31.10 5.41
N LEU A 7 5.03 -30.87 4.57
CA LEU A 7 5.35 -29.51 4.10
C LEU A 7 4.29 -29.06 3.09
N LYS A 8 3.94 -27.78 3.09
CA LYS A 8 3.23 -27.15 1.97
C LYS A 8 4.26 -26.61 0.98
N PRO A 9 4.15 -26.90 -0.33
CA PRO A 9 5.07 -26.35 -1.31
C PRO A 9 4.78 -24.86 -1.57
N ILE A 10 5.83 -24.04 -1.61
CA ILE A 10 5.78 -22.73 -2.24
C ILE A 10 6.01 -22.97 -3.73
N LEU A 11 4.97 -22.84 -4.55
CA LEU A 11 5.08 -23.02 -5.99
C LEU A 11 5.48 -21.71 -6.67
N ILE A 12 6.80 -21.47 -6.74
CA ILE A 12 7.38 -20.48 -7.65
C ILE A 12 7.60 -21.16 -9.00
N GLY A 13 7.07 -20.57 -10.08
CA GLY A 13 7.50 -20.86 -11.44
C GLY A 13 6.43 -20.70 -12.52
N ILE A 14 6.79 -20.63 -13.81
CA ILE A 14 8.11 -20.32 -14.40
C ILE A 14 7.92 -20.05 -15.91
N ILE A 15 8.50 -18.95 -16.43
CA ILE A 15 8.93 -18.68 -17.84
C ILE A 15 7.82 -18.85 -18.93
N ILE A 16 7.75 -18.06 -20.01
CA ILE A 16 8.36 -18.17 -21.37
C ILE A 16 7.70 -16.97 -22.12
N LEU A 17 8.37 -15.96 -22.69
CA LEU A 17 9.39 -15.92 -23.78
C LEU A 17 8.83 -16.39 -25.15
N VAL A 18 9.61 -16.27 -26.24
CA VAL A 18 9.24 -16.57 -27.65
C VAL A 18 8.26 -15.51 -28.22
N LEU A 19 8.63 -14.55 -29.10
CA LEU A 19 9.24 -14.63 -30.46
C LEU A 19 8.29 -15.34 -31.47
N THR A 20 8.07 -14.95 -32.73
CA THR A 20 8.48 -13.81 -33.58
C THR A 20 7.59 -13.76 -34.84
N ALA A 21 7.44 -12.56 -35.44
CA ALA A 21 7.22 -12.26 -36.87
C ALA A 21 6.23 -13.08 -37.77
N GLY A 22 5.26 -12.34 -38.36
CA GLY A 22 4.64 -12.64 -39.68
C GLY A 22 3.38 -13.54 -39.71
N ILE A 23 2.56 -13.57 -40.78
CA ILE A 23 2.52 -12.75 -42.01
C ILE A 23 1.10 -12.77 -42.65
N VAL A 24 0.56 -11.57 -42.99
CA VAL A 24 -0.34 -11.22 -44.14
C VAL A 24 -1.78 -11.82 -44.31
N TYR A 25 -2.65 -10.99 -44.93
CA TYR A 25 -3.98 -11.24 -45.54
C TYR A 25 -5.21 -11.30 -44.60
N ALA A 26 -6.39 -10.74 -44.96
CA ALA A 26 -6.83 -10.14 -46.24
C ALA A 26 -8.01 -9.14 -46.09
N VAL A 27 -8.40 -8.49 -47.21
CA VAL A 27 -9.78 -8.09 -47.59
C VAL A 27 -10.46 -6.98 -46.75
N MET A 28 -10.81 -5.79 -47.28
CA MET A 28 -10.58 -5.13 -48.59
C MET A 28 -10.13 -3.65 -48.31
N SER A 29 -10.25 -2.60 -49.12
CA SER A 29 -10.77 -2.33 -50.49
C SER A 29 -10.18 -0.97 -50.96
N THR A 30 -9.86 -0.73 -52.25
CA THR A 30 -9.71 -1.64 -53.39
C THR A 30 -8.77 -0.98 -54.42
N GLY A 31 -7.68 -1.66 -54.78
CA GLY A 31 -6.77 -1.24 -55.88
C GLY A 31 -5.64 -0.26 -55.51
N GLY A 32 -4.39 -0.74 -55.62
CA GLY A 32 -3.19 0.11 -55.78
C GLY A 32 -2.38 0.44 -54.52
N SER A 33 -1.27 -0.28 -54.30
CA SER A 33 -0.36 -0.06 -53.15
C SER A 33 0.82 0.88 -53.46
N LYS A 34 0.99 1.96 -52.67
CA LYS A 34 2.18 2.81 -52.49
C LYS A 34 2.06 3.50 -51.11
N LYS A 35 3.09 3.92 -50.36
CA LYS A 35 4.55 3.64 -50.27
C LYS A 35 4.93 4.00 -48.80
N THR A 36 5.74 3.25 -48.05
CA THR A 36 7.22 3.16 -48.09
C THR A 36 7.96 4.40 -47.53
N GLU A 37 8.46 4.25 -46.30
CA GLU A 37 9.71 4.81 -45.71
C GLU A 37 9.93 6.30 -45.31
N LYS A 38 10.73 6.42 -44.23
CA LYS A 38 11.81 7.38 -43.93
C LYS A 38 11.53 8.88 -43.69
N ALA A 39 11.47 9.20 -42.39
CA ALA A 39 12.52 9.88 -41.61
C ALA A 39 12.95 11.35 -41.89
N LYS A 40 13.10 12.07 -40.75
CA LYS A 40 14.00 13.20 -40.44
C LYS A 40 13.69 14.62 -40.97
N THR A 41 13.25 15.46 -40.01
CA THR A 41 13.99 16.67 -39.54
C THR A 41 13.53 18.07 -40.03
N GLU A 42 13.23 18.92 -39.03
CA GLU A 42 13.31 20.39 -38.92
C GLU A 42 12.31 21.38 -39.59
N THR A 43 11.63 22.11 -38.68
CA THR A 43 11.60 23.60 -38.58
C THR A 43 10.49 24.45 -39.23
N GLN A 44 9.66 25.00 -38.33
CA GLN A 44 8.89 26.27 -38.31
C GLN A 44 7.75 26.58 -39.32
N ASN A 45 6.61 26.91 -38.69
CA ASN A 45 5.57 27.90 -39.00
C ASN A 45 5.42 28.48 -40.43
N SER A 46 4.20 28.33 -40.95
CA SER A 46 3.34 29.51 -41.16
C SER A 46 1.89 29.19 -40.79
N GLU A 47 1.18 30.21 -40.34
CA GLU A 47 -0.29 30.27 -40.16
C GLU A 47 -0.99 30.23 -41.55
N THR A 48 -2.28 29.95 -41.70
CA THR A 48 -3.43 30.58 -41.00
C THR A 48 -4.67 29.68 -40.84
N SER A 49 -5.47 30.00 -39.82
CA SER A 49 -6.78 29.46 -39.41
C SER A 49 -7.91 29.67 -40.46
N THR A 50 -9.16 29.17 -40.35
CA THR A 50 -10.07 28.84 -39.23
C THR A 50 -10.96 27.62 -39.59
N LYS A 51 -11.77 26.99 -38.74
CA LYS A 51 -12.34 27.36 -37.43
C LYS A 51 -12.25 26.23 -36.40
N ASP A 52 -11.89 26.60 -35.18
CA ASP A 52 -12.09 25.76 -34.00
C ASP A 52 -13.56 25.62 -33.61
N THR A 53 -13.88 24.49 -32.98
CA THR A 53 -14.96 24.42 -31.99
C THR A 53 -14.31 24.54 -30.62
N GLU A 54 -14.09 25.77 -30.15
CA GLU A 54 -13.73 26.02 -28.76
C GLU A 54 -14.76 25.38 -27.83
N LEU A 55 -14.29 24.79 -26.74
CA LEU A 55 -15.16 24.35 -25.66
C LEU A 55 -15.72 25.60 -24.97
N LYS A 56 -17.03 25.64 -24.78
CA LYS A 56 -17.66 26.74 -24.06
C LYS A 56 -17.28 26.68 -22.58
N ASP A 57 -16.85 27.81 -22.03
CA ASP A 57 -16.58 27.96 -20.62
C ASP A 57 -17.85 27.80 -19.77
N GLY A 58 -17.70 27.19 -18.59
CA GLY A 58 -18.82 26.88 -17.68
C GLY A 58 -18.67 25.55 -16.95
N GLU A 59 -19.69 25.18 -16.18
CA GLU A 59 -19.77 23.89 -15.49
C GLU A 59 -20.72 22.93 -16.22
N TYR A 60 -20.23 21.74 -16.58
CA TYR A 60 -20.97 20.74 -17.34
C TYR A 60 -21.00 19.40 -16.61
N GLU A 61 -22.19 18.82 -16.43
CA GLU A 61 -22.34 17.51 -15.80
C GLU A 61 -22.50 16.38 -16.83
N GLY A 62 -21.75 15.29 -16.64
CA GLY A 62 -21.82 14.10 -17.49
C GLY A 62 -21.89 12.83 -16.66
N THR A 63 -22.73 11.89 -17.08
CA THR A 63 -23.00 10.63 -16.35
C THR A 63 -22.68 9.42 -17.21
N ALA A 64 -21.94 8.46 -16.65
CA ALA A 64 -21.66 7.18 -17.28
C ALA A 64 -21.68 6.04 -16.26
N LYS A 65 -22.00 4.84 -16.75
CA LYS A 65 -22.19 3.66 -15.90
C LYS A 65 -20.88 2.95 -15.60
N GLY A 66 -20.51 2.90 -14.33
CA GLY A 66 -19.38 2.15 -13.79
C GLY A 66 -19.74 0.70 -13.44
N TYR A 67 -18.95 0.11 -12.53
CA TYR A 67 -19.07 -1.28 -12.10
C TYR A 67 -20.16 -1.46 -11.02
N GLY A 68 -20.24 -0.54 -10.05
CA GLY A 68 -21.20 -0.58 -8.93
C GLY A 68 -22.48 0.22 -9.17
N GLY A 69 -22.48 1.16 -10.11
CA GLY A 69 -23.65 1.92 -10.53
C GLY A 69 -23.31 3.04 -11.49
N ASP A 70 -24.11 4.09 -11.53
CA ASP A 70 -23.82 5.27 -12.35
C ASP A 70 -22.85 6.22 -11.62
N ILE A 71 -21.97 6.87 -12.40
CA ILE A 71 -20.98 7.86 -11.96
C ILE A 71 -21.29 9.16 -12.69
N THR A 72 -21.52 10.24 -11.96
CA THR A 72 -21.70 11.59 -12.49
C THR A 72 -20.52 12.46 -12.09
N VAL A 73 -19.93 13.13 -13.07
CA VAL A 73 -18.89 14.15 -12.88
C VAL A 73 -19.38 15.51 -13.34
N LYS A 74 -18.87 16.56 -12.70
CA LYS A 74 -18.96 17.95 -13.11
C LYS A 74 -17.58 18.39 -13.59
N VAL A 75 -17.51 18.93 -14.80
CA VAL A 75 -16.30 19.43 -15.45
C VAL A 75 -16.41 20.95 -15.54
N THR A 76 -15.39 21.67 -15.09
CA THR A 76 -15.33 23.13 -15.18
C THR A 76 -14.37 23.55 -16.28
N ILE A 77 -14.86 24.27 -17.27
CA ILE A 77 -14.12 24.71 -18.44
C ILE A 77 -13.84 26.22 -18.31
N LYS A 78 -12.58 26.59 -18.56
CA LYS A 78 -12.06 27.97 -18.56
C LYS A 78 -11.06 28.13 -19.69
N ASP A 79 -11.12 29.26 -20.39
CA ASP A 79 -10.25 29.58 -21.52
C ASP A 79 -10.22 28.44 -22.57
N GLY A 80 -11.39 27.81 -22.79
CA GLY A 80 -11.57 26.66 -23.68
C GLY A 80 -10.97 25.33 -23.19
N LYS A 81 -10.50 25.25 -21.93
CA LYS A 81 -9.73 24.11 -21.38
C LYS A 81 -10.33 23.54 -20.10
N ILE A 82 -10.04 22.27 -19.83
CA ILE A 82 -10.45 21.56 -18.62
C ILE A 82 -9.67 22.11 -17.42
N SER A 83 -10.35 22.86 -16.54
CA SER A 83 -9.73 23.50 -15.37
C SER A 83 -9.96 22.73 -14.05
N ASP A 84 -11.04 21.95 -13.96
CA ASP A 84 -11.40 21.15 -12.78
C ASP A 84 -12.34 20.00 -13.17
N ILE A 85 -12.31 18.88 -12.42
CA ILE A 85 -13.25 17.77 -12.55
C ILE A 85 -13.61 17.23 -11.15
N LYS A 86 -14.88 17.39 -10.76
CA LYS A 86 -15.42 16.91 -9.48
C LYS A 86 -16.39 15.76 -9.69
N VAL A 87 -16.27 14.67 -8.93
CA VAL A 87 -17.27 13.59 -8.92
C VAL A 87 -18.45 14.04 -8.05
N VAL A 88 -19.63 14.17 -8.67
CA VAL A 88 -20.87 14.66 -8.03
C VAL A 88 -21.60 13.51 -7.33
N SER A 89 -21.66 12.34 -7.98
CA SER A 89 -22.22 11.12 -7.41
C SER A 89 -21.59 9.89 -8.03
N GLN A 90 -21.46 8.81 -7.24
CA GLN A 90 -20.86 7.56 -7.68
C GLN A 90 -21.35 6.39 -6.81
N ASN A 91 -21.36 5.19 -7.37
CA ASN A 91 -21.83 3.97 -6.71
C ASN A 91 -20.82 2.80 -6.75
N GLU A 92 -19.55 3.11 -7.00
CA GLU A 92 -18.45 2.16 -7.14
C GLU A 92 -18.00 1.55 -5.79
N THR A 93 -17.33 0.41 -5.85
CA THR A 93 -16.68 -0.21 -4.69
C THR A 93 -15.46 0.63 -4.26
N PRO A 94 -15.30 1.00 -2.97
CA PRO A 94 -14.31 1.99 -2.53
C PRO A 94 -12.88 1.82 -3.08
N GLY A 95 -12.25 0.66 -2.91
CA GLY A 95 -10.88 0.43 -3.41
C GLY A 95 -10.71 0.46 -4.93
N TYR A 96 -11.80 0.33 -5.70
CA TYR A 96 -11.80 0.53 -7.15
C TYR A 96 -12.05 2.01 -7.51
N TYR A 97 -12.89 2.70 -6.75
CA TYR A 97 -13.09 4.15 -6.86
C TYR A 97 -11.81 4.95 -6.54
N GLU A 98 -11.19 4.67 -5.40
CA GLU A 98 -9.96 5.32 -4.91
C GLU A 98 -8.77 5.16 -5.87
N ASN A 99 -8.77 4.11 -6.69
CA ASN A 99 -7.79 3.92 -7.76
C ASN A 99 -8.25 4.49 -9.10
N GLY A 100 -9.52 4.33 -9.49
CA GLY A 100 -10.05 4.84 -10.74
C GLY A 100 -10.09 6.36 -10.83
N VAL A 101 -10.37 7.06 -9.71
CA VAL A 101 -10.44 8.53 -9.67
C VAL A 101 -9.13 9.22 -10.06
N LYS A 102 -7.98 8.52 -9.90
CA LYS A 102 -6.65 8.98 -10.34
C LYS A 102 -6.53 9.16 -11.85
N VAL A 103 -7.50 8.67 -12.64
CA VAL A 103 -7.57 8.98 -14.09
C VAL A 103 -7.93 10.45 -14.33
N LEU A 104 -8.66 11.12 -13.43
CA LEU A 104 -9.07 12.51 -13.61
C LEU A 104 -7.87 13.47 -13.62
N ASP A 105 -6.87 13.23 -12.76
CA ASP A 105 -5.60 13.97 -12.77
C ASP A 105 -4.86 13.85 -14.11
N LYS A 106 -4.94 12.69 -14.76
CA LYS A 106 -4.37 12.51 -16.11
C LYS A 106 -5.16 13.32 -17.14
N ILE A 107 -6.50 13.29 -17.07
CA ILE A 107 -7.37 14.01 -18.01
C ILE A 107 -7.12 15.52 -17.95
N ILE A 108 -7.03 16.10 -16.74
CA ILE A 108 -6.73 17.52 -16.55
C ILE A 108 -5.34 17.86 -17.09
N LYS A 109 -4.31 17.08 -16.75
CA LYS A 109 -2.92 17.30 -17.21
C LYS A 109 -2.75 17.14 -18.73
N ALA A 110 -3.50 16.25 -19.36
CA ALA A 110 -3.49 16.04 -20.81
C ALA A 110 -4.49 16.96 -21.57
N ASN A 111 -5.34 17.70 -20.85
CA ASN A 111 -6.52 18.39 -21.39
C ASN A 111 -7.37 17.51 -22.34
N SER A 112 -7.47 16.21 -22.03
CA SER A 112 -8.00 15.19 -22.95
C SER A 112 -8.48 13.94 -22.22
N THR A 113 -9.59 13.34 -22.69
CA THR A 113 -10.10 12.05 -22.21
C THR A 113 -9.30 10.84 -22.69
N GLU A 114 -8.41 11.04 -23.67
CA GLU A 114 -7.66 10.00 -24.37
C GLU A 114 -6.43 9.56 -23.56
N VAL A 115 -6.66 9.07 -22.33
CA VAL A 115 -5.61 8.69 -21.36
C VAL A 115 -5.76 7.25 -20.86
N ASP A 116 -4.63 6.63 -20.54
CA ASP A 116 -4.59 5.26 -20.02
C ASP A 116 -5.35 5.09 -18.71
N SER A 117 -6.23 4.08 -18.69
CA SER A 117 -6.93 3.65 -17.48
C SER A 117 -5.98 3.15 -16.40
N ILE A 118 -6.40 3.25 -15.14
CA ILE A 118 -5.58 2.82 -14.01
C ILE A 118 -5.66 1.29 -13.89
N ALA A 119 -4.50 0.63 -13.87
CA ALA A 119 -4.40 -0.81 -13.73
C ALA A 119 -5.10 -1.29 -12.45
N GLY A 120 -5.91 -2.34 -12.56
CA GLY A 120 -6.77 -2.84 -11.47
C GLY A 120 -8.08 -2.06 -11.27
N ALA A 121 -8.26 -0.90 -11.91
CA ALA A 121 -9.47 -0.07 -11.82
C ALA A 121 -10.02 0.32 -13.21
N THR A 122 -9.83 -0.54 -14.22
CA THR A 122 -10.11 -0.24 -15.64
C THR A 122 -11.55 0.20 -15.90
N VAL A 123 -12.55 -0.59 -15.47
CA VAL A 123 -13.98 -0.28 -15.69
C VAL A 123 -14.39 1.06 -15.05
N THR A 124 -13.90 1.34 -13.84
CA THR A 124 -14.16 2.61 -13.14
C THR A 124 -13.46 3.78 -13.84
N SER A 125 -12.23 3.57 -14.32
CA SER A 125 -11.47 4.58 -15.10
C SER A 125 -12.16 4.90 -16.43
N ASP A 126 -12.65 3.89 -17.14
CA ASP A 126 -13.36 4.04 -18.42
C ASP A 126 -14.71 4.74 -18.23
N ALA A 127 -15.44 4.41 -17.16
CA ALA A 127 -16.67 5.11 -16.80
C ALA A 127 -16.40 6.58 -16.43
N LEU A 128 -15.32 6.89 -15.70
CA LEU A 128 -14.93 8.27 -15.40
C LEU A 128 -14.55 9.06 -16.67
N LYS A 129 -13.71 8.51 -17.56
CA LYS A 129 -13.40 9.11 -18.87
C LYS A 129 -14.65 9.38 -19.70
N LEU A 130 -15.57 8.41 -19.75
CA LEU A 130 -16.82 8.53 -20.51
C LEU A 130 -17.81 9.53 -19.87
N ALA A 131 -17.84 9.65 -18.54
CA ALA A 131 -18.60 10.67 -17.83
C ALA A 131 -18.05 12.07 -18.15
N VAL A 132 -16.72 12.25 -18.16
CA VAL A 132 -16.07 13.50 -18.59
C VAL A 132 -16.40 13.82 -20.05
N GLN A 133 -16.24 12.87 -20.99
CA GLN A 133 -16.57 13.13 -22.40
C GLN A 133 -18.02 13.59 -22.58
N ARG A 134 -18.97 13.03 -21.80
CA ARG A 134 -20.38 13.44 -21.83
C ARG A 134 -20.64 14.84 -21.26
N ALA A 135 -19.75 15.36 -20.41
CA ALA A 135 -19.74 16.77 -20.03
C ALA A 135 -19.14 17.64 -21.14
N LEU A 136 -18.00 17.24 -21.72
CA LEU A 136 -17.34 17.97 -22.81
C LEU A 136 -18.24 18.12 -24.05
N VAL A 137 -19.01 17.08 -24.42
CA VAL A 137 -19.98 17.15 -25.52
C VAL A 137 -21.08 18.20 -25.25
N LYS A 138 -21.51 18.38 -23.99
CA LYS A 138 -22.45 19.46 -23.62
C LYS A 138 -21.82 20.85 -23.69
N ALA A 139 -20.50 20.95 -23.55
CA ALA A 139 -19.73 22.18 -23.77
C ALA A 139 -19.46 22.50 -25.25
N GLY A 140 -19.83 21.60 -26.17
CA GLY A 140 -19.63 21.78 -27.62
C GLY A 140 -18.55 20.89 -28.23
N ALA A 141 -17.92 19.99 -27.47
CA ALA A 141 -17.00 19.00 -28.04
C ALA A 141 -17.72 18.07 -29.02
N LYS A 142 -17.03 17.67 -30.09
CA LYS A 142 -17.47 16.55 -30.93
C LYS A 142 -17.30 15.23 -30.17
N GLU A 143 -18.21 14.29 -30.37
CA GLU A 143 -18.14 12.98 -29.72
C GLU A 143 -16.98 12.14 -30.29
N SER A 144 -15.98 11.82 -29.45
CA SER A 144 -14.79 11.07 -29.89
C SER A 144 -15.12 9.62 -30.24
N ASP A 145 -14.46 9.06 -31.25
CA ASP A 145 -14.65 7.67 -31.64
C ASP A 145 -14.11 6.69 -30.60
N THR A 146 -13.20 7.12 -29.72
CA THR A 146 -12.78 6.33 -28.55
C THR A 146 -13.90 6.21 -27.53
N ALA A 147 -14.70 7.26 -27.28
CA ALA A 147 -15.84 7.17 -26.38
C ALA A 147 -16.91 6.18 -26.87
N LYS A 148 -17.12 6.12 -28.20
CA LYS A 148 -17.97 5.11 -28.84
C LYS A 148 -17.41 3.70 -28.62
N LYS A 149 -16.11 3.48 -28.91
CA LYS A 149 -15.41 2.20 -28.66
C LYS A 149 -15.45 1.76 -27.19
N ILE A 150 -15.37 2.68 -26.23
CA ILE A 150 -15.48 2.40 -24.79
C ILE A 150 -16.90 1.90 -24.44
N GLU A 151 -17.95 2.56 -24.95
CA GLU A 151 -19.33 2.12 -24.73
C GLU A 151 -19.63 0.79 -25.44
N GLU A 152 -19.11 0.54 -26.65
CA GLU A 152 -19.19 -0.76 -27.34
C GLU A 152 -18.48 -1.89 -26.56
N HIS A 153 -17.23 -1.67 -26.13
CA HIS A 153 -16.46 -2.64 -25.36
C HIS A 153 -17.18 -3.02 -24.07
N LYS A 154 -17.70 -2.02 -23.34
CA LYS A 154 -18.51 -2.23 -22.13
C LYS A 154 -19.80 -3.00 -22.41
N ASN A 155 -20.53 -2.69 -23.49
CA ASN A 155 -21.73 -3.42 -23.86
C ASN A 155 -21.43 -4.89 -24.25
N ASN A 156 -20.31 -5.15 -24.89
CA ASN A 156 -19.86 -6.51 -25.20
C ASN A 156 -19.56 -7.33 -23.94
N ILE A 157 -18.94 -6.74 -22.91
CA ILE A 157 -18.76 -7.38 -21.60
C ILE A 157 -20.12 -7.70 -20.94
N LEU A 158 -21.03 -6.72 -20.87
CA LEU A 158 -22.39 -6.94 -20.34
C LEU A 158 -23.22 -7.96 -21.16
N ASN A 159 -22.89 -8.17 -22.43
CA ASN A 159 -23.51 -9.19 -23.28
C ASN A 159 -22.93 -10.59 -23.03
N ALA A 160 -21.61 -10.69 -22.80
CA ALA A 160 -20.96 -11.94 -22.41
C ALA A 160 -21.49 -12.46 -21.07
N GLU A 161 -21.63 -11.58 -20.07
CA GLU A 161 -22.23 -11.95 -18.77
C GLU A 161 -23.70 -12.39 -18.90
N ARG A 162 -24.49 -11.74 -19.77
CA ARG A 162 -25.87 -12.18 -20.04
C ARG A 162 -25.92 -13.57 -20.66
N LYS A 163 -25.05 -13.88 -21.63
CA LYS A 163 -24.94 -15.24 -22.21
C LYS A 163 -24.46 -16.28 -21.18
N ALA A 164 -23.57 -15.91 -20.25
CA ALA A 164 -23.14 -16.78 -19.16
C ALA A 164 -24.28 -17.12 -18.17
N ARG A 165 -25.19 -16.18 -17.89
CA ARG A 165 -26.38 -16.42 -17.03
C ARG A 165 -27.39 -17.38 -17.67
N ALA A 166 -27.59 -17.29 -18.99
CA ALA A 166 -28.57 -18.12 -19.70
C ALA A 166 -28.25 -19.64 -19.65
N ARG A 167 -26.98 -20.03 -19.49
CA ARG A 167 -26.54 -21.44 -19.47
C ARG A 167 -26.67 -22.14 -18.11
N ARG A 168 -27.26 -21.50 -17.08
CA ARG A 168 -27.29 -22.00 -15.69
C ARG A 168 -28.68 -22.28 -15.11
N GLY A 169 -29.71 -22.47 -15.94
CA GLY A 169 -31.04 -22.85 -15.48
C GLY A 169 -31.87 -23.59 -16.54
N GLY A 170 -32.21 -24.85 -16.27
CA GLY A 170 -33.10 -25.67 -17.09
C GLY A 170 -33.73 -26.78 -16.25
N GLY A 171 -35.06 -26.96 -16.36
CA GLY A 171 -35.88 -27.87 -15.53
C GLY A 171 -36.13 -27.31 -14.12
N GLY A 172 -37.37 -27.06 -13.64
CA GLY A 172 -38.71 -27.31 -14.20
C GLY A 172 -39.45 -28.39 -13.39
N LEU A 173 -40.75 -28.31 -13.09
CA LEU A 173 -41.78 -27.29 -13.39
C LEU A 173 -42.25 -26.63 -12.05
N ILE A 174 -43.30 -25.82 -11.88
CA ILE A 174 -44.50 -25.41 -12.64
C ILE A 174 -44.62 -23.87 -12.66
N ALA A 175 -45.45 -23.34 -13.57
CA ALA A 175 -45.62 -21.90 -13.81
C ALA A 175 -46.43 -21.15 -12.72
N GLY A 176 -46.25 -19.84 -12.54
CA GLY A 176 -45.19 -19.01 -13.12
C GLY A 176 -45.51 -17.51 -13.19
N ILE A 177 -44.51 -16.68 -12.88
CA ILE A 177 -44.40 -15.29 -13.36
C ILE A 177 -42.92 -15.07 -13.70
N GLY A 178 -42.63 -14.61 -14.91
CA GLY A 178 -41.28 -14.25 -15.34
C GLY A 178 -40.95 -12.78 -15.09
N GLY A 179 -39.67 -12.47 -14.87
CA GLY A 179 -39.13 -11.11 -15.06
C GLY A 179 -39.57 -10.01 -14.09
N GLY A 180 -38.92 -9.94 -12.91
CA GLY A 180 -38.95 -8.74 -12.07
C GLY A 180 -39.74 -8.89 -10.77
N GLY A 181 -39.02 -9.11 -9.66
CA GLY A 181 -39.61 -9.25 -8.33
C GLY A 181 -40.15 -7.94 -7.74
N ARG A 182 -41.36 -7.55 -8.15
CA ARG A 182 -42.33 -6.83 -7.32
C ARG A 182 -43.51 -7.76 -7.08
N GLY A 183 -43.98 -7.88 -5.84
CA GLY A 183 -45.23 -8.57 -5.54
C GLY A 183 -46.39 -7.75 -6.08
N TYR A 184 -47.01 -8.20 -7.18
CA TYR A 184 -48.20 -7.57 -7.72
C TYR A 184 -49.44 -8.21 -7.10
N PHE A 185 -50.08 -7.48 -6.19
CA PHE A 185 -51.37 -7.84 -5.61
C PHE A 185 -52.48 -7.11 -6.38
N PRO A 186 -53.69 -7.70 -6.53
CA PRO A 186 -54.84 -7.01 -7.10
C PRO A 186 -55.11 -5.65 -6.45
N LYS A 187 -55.62 -4.70 -7.26
CA LYS A 187 -56.05 -3.39 -6.76
C LYS A 187 -57.20 -3.63 -5.75
N ASN A 188 -57.12 -2.99 -4.58
CA ASN A 188 -57.97 -3.21 -3.40
C ASN A 188 -57.75 -4.52 -2.60
N SER A 189 -56.70 -5.30 -2.87
CA SER A 189 -56.29 -6.36 -1.94
C SER A 189 -55.96 -5.82 -0.54
N LYS A 190 -56.44 -6.53 0.48
CA LYS A 190 -56.07 -6.33 1.89
C LYS A 190 -55.31 -7.56 2.41
N PHE A 191 -54.67 -7.44 3.57
CA PHE A 191 -54.02 -8.56 4.25
C PHE A 191 -54.76 -8.90 5.54
N ARG A 192 -54.92 -10.20 5.81
CA ARG A 192 -55.41 -10.73 7.07
C ARG A 192 -54.31 -10.58 8.13
N ASP A 193 -54.72 -10.21 9.34
CA ASP A 193 -53.82 -10.16 10.48
C ASP A 193 -53.41 -11.57 10.93
N GLY A 194 -52.17 -11.72 11.39
CA GLY A 194 -51.58 -13.01 11.73
C GLY A 194 -50.07 -13.05 11.50
N THR A 195 -49.47 -14.23 11.59
CA THR A 195 -48.04 -14.43 11.32
C THR A 195 -47.85 -15.46 10.21
N TYR A 196 -47.20 -15.04 9.12
CA TYR A 196 -47.07 -15.79 7.88
C TYR A 196 -45.60 -16.04 7.57
N THR A 197 -45.22 -17.28 7.26
CA THR A 197 -43.85 -17.59 6.82
C THR A 197 -43.71 -17.52 5.31
N GLY A 198 -42.59 -17.02 4.84
CA GLY A 198 -42.28 -16.89 3.41
C GLY A 198 -40.84 -17.26 3.10
N THR A 199 -40.59 -17.75 1.89
CA THR A 199 -39.26 -18.20 1.45
C THR A 199 -38.99 -17.70 0.05
N SER A 200 -37.76 -17.25 -0.22
CA SER A 200 -37.28 -16.97 -1.58
C SER A 200 -35.76 -17.18 -1.68
N ARG A 201 -35.21 -17.10 -2.89
CA ARG A 201 -33.76 -17.27 -3.13
C ARG A 201 -33.03 -15.94 -3.03
N GLY A 202 -32.02 -15.88 -2.17
CA GLY A 202 -31.05 -14.80 -2.08
C GLY A 202 -29.88 -14.99 -3.05
N TYR A 203 -28.71 -14.46 -2.68
CA TYR A 203 -27.46 -14.61 -3.40
C TYR A 203 -26.85 -16.02 -3.25
N ASN A 204 -26.71 -16.50 -2.01
CA ASN A 204 -26.00 -17.74 -1.67
C ASN A 204 -26.91 -18.85 -1.09
N GLY A 205 -28.24 -18.65 -1.09
CA GLY A 205 -29.17 -19.75 -0.81
C GLY A 205 -30.62 -19.32 -0.60
N PRO A 206 -31.48 -20.19 -0.03
CA PRO A 206 -32.80 -19.79 0.42
C PRO A 206 -32.72 -18.86 1.64
N ILE A 207 -33.53 -17.81 1.62
CA ILE A 207 -33.84 -16.94 2.75
C ILE A 207 -35.28 -17.23 3.17
N LYS A 208 -35.49 -17.59 4.43
CA LYS A 208 -36.80 -17.84 5.04
C LYS A 208 -37.10 -16.75 6.07
N VAL A 209 -38.31 -16.21 6.05
CA VAL A 209 -38.78 -15.15 6.95
C VAL A 209 -40.09 -15.53 7.63
N SER A 210 -40.36 -14.86 8.76
CA SER A 210 -41.67 -14.77 9.39
C SER A 210 -42.12 -13.31 9.35
N VAL A 211 -43.35 -13.06 8.91
CA VAL A 211 -43.93 -11.72 8.77
C VAL A 211 -45.20 -11.66 9.62
N THR A 212 -45.22 -10.77 10.61
CA THR A 212 -46.43 -10.52 11.40
C THR A 212 -47.16 -9.30 10.84
N ILE A 213 -48.47 -9.45 10.62
CA ILE A 213 -49.38 -8.45 10.07
C ILE A 213 -50.35 -8.03 11.16
N ARG A 214 -50.53 -6.73 11.35
CA ARG A 214 -51.51 -6.11 12.26
C ARG A 214 -52.17 -4.91 11.59
N ASN A 215 -53.49 -4.78 11.74
CA ASN A 215 -54.33 -3.80 11.05
C ASN A 215 -54.04 -3.74 9.53
N GLY A 216 -53.82 -4.90 8.90
CA GLY A 216 -53.47 -5.04 7.48
C GLY A 216 -52.07 -4.53 7.09
N LYS A 217 -51.21 -4.16 8.04
CA LYS A 217 -49.86 -3.63 7.82
C LYS A 217 -48.78 -4.54 8.40
N ILE A 218 -47.58 -4.49 7.83
CA ILE A 218 -46.42 -5.30 8.22
C ILE A 218 -45.88 -4.78 9.56
N ALA A 219 -46.27 -5.43 10.65
CA ALA A 219 -45.90 -5.03 12.01
C ALA A 219 -44.47 -5.44 12.38
N SER A 220 -44.00 -6.59 11.88
CA SER A 220 -42.61 -7.04 12.05
C SER A 220 -42.20 -8.07 11.01
N VAL A 221 -40.89 -8.20 10.78
CA VAL A 221 -40.29 -9.23 9.93
C VAL A 221 -39.07 -9.82 10.64
N SER A 222 -39.11 -11.12 10.91
CA SER A 222 -37.99 -11.88 11.47
C SER A 222 -37.38 -12.76 10.39
N ILE A 223 -36.06 -12.72 10.22
CA ILE A 223 -35.34 -13.70 9.39
C ILE A 223 -35.25 -15.01 10.18
N LEU A 224 -35.76 -16.11 9.62
CA LEU A 224 -35.73 -17.44 10.24
C LEU A 224 -34.54 -18.28 9.79
N ASN A 225 -34.10 -18.15 8.53
CA ASN A 225 -32.92 -18.83 8.00
C ASN A 225 -32.35 -18.03 6.81
N HIS A 226 -31.03 -18.02 6.64
CA HIS A 226 -30.34 -17.54 5.44
C HIS A 226 -28.99 -18.24 5.29
N HIS A 227 -28.52 -18.36 4.05
CA HIS A 227 -27.16 -18.84 3.74
C HIS A 227 -26.27 -17.71 3.16
N GLU A 228 -26.77 -16.48 3.21
CA GLU A 228 -26.15 -15.28 2.65
C GLU A 228 -24.88 -14.84 3.38
N ASP A 229 -23.86 -14.44 2.61
CA ASP A 229 -22.55 -14.02 3.13
C ASP A 229 -22.61 -12.67 3.87
N TYR A 230 -21.79 -12.52 4.91
CA TYR A 230 -21.49 -11.23 5.54
C TYR A 230 -20.31 -10.56 4.81
N PRO A 231 -20.32 -9.22 4.61
CA PRO A 231 -21.21 -8.24 5.21
C PRO A 231 -22.55 -8.02 4.47
N TYR A 232 -22.70 -8.56 3.25
CA TYR A 232 -23.79 -8.21 2.33
C TYR A 232 -25.19 -8.44 2.91
N PHE A 233 -25.39 -9.53 3.67
CA PHE A 233 -26.66 -9.77 4.35
C PHE A 233 -26.99 -8.72 5.43
N GLY A 234 -25.97 -8.17 6.09
CA GLY A 234 -26.10 -7.06 7.03
C GLY A 234 -26.67 -5.81 6.37
N TRP A 235 -26.16 -5.47 5.18
CA TRP A 235 -26.68 -4.35 4.39
C TRP A 235 -28.08 -4.64 3.84
N ALA A 236 -28.33 -5.86 3.34
CA ALA A 236 -29.62 -6.28 2.79
C ALA A 236 -30.77 -6.07 3.78
N LYS A 237 -30.56 -6.37 5.07
CA LYS A 237 -31.55 -6.16 6.14
C LYS A 237 -32.05 -4.72 6.26
N ARG A 238 -31.35 -3.71 5.71
CA ARG A 238 -31.82 -2.31 5.67
C ARG A 238 -33.10 -2.12 4.83
N VAL A 239 -33.51 -3.09 4.00
CA VAL A 239 -34.84 -3.04 3.34
C VAL A 239 -35.98 -3.14 4.35
N LEU A 240 -35.80 -3.84 5.47
CA LEU A 240 -36.86 -4.05 6.48
C LEU A 240 -37.33 -2.70 7.08
N ASN A 241 -36.41 -1.76 7.28
CA ASN A 241 -36.68 -0.40 7.75
C ASN A 241 -37.55 0.43 6.80
N ARG A 242 -37.76 -0.04 5.55
CA ARG A 242 -38.63 0.60 4.54
C ARG A 242 -39.97 -0.14 4.36
N ILE A 243 -40.11 -1.32 4.98
CA ILE A 243 -41.23 -2.26 4.79
C ILE A 243 -42.08 -2.38 6.07
N ILE A 244 -41.47 -2.30 7.25
CA ILE A 244 -42.22 -2.30 8.51
C ILE A 244 -43.08 -1.02 8.59
N GLY A 245 -44.35 -1.17 8.96
CA GLY A 245 -45.36 -0.11 8.95
C GLY A 245 -46.08 0.08 7.60
N THR A 246 -45.63 -0.58 6.52
CA THR A 246 -46.27 -0.49 5.20
C THR A 246 -47.21 -1.67 4.93
N ASP A 247 -47.95 -1.56 3.84
CA ASP A 247 -48.78 -2.59 3.19
C ASP A 247 -48.06 -3.17 1.95
N SER A 248 -46.75 -2.94 1.78
CA SER A 248 -46.01 -3.46 0.62
C SER A 248 -44.52 -3.66 0.88
N ALA A 249 -44.01 -4.85 0.52
CA ALA A 249 -42.58 -5.14 0.54
C ALA A 249 -41.80 -4.55 -0.65
N ASN A 250 -42.48 -3.88 -1.60
CA ASN A 250 -41.92 -3.47 -2.90
C ASN A 250 -41.05 -2.20 -2.82
N VAL A 251 -39.98 -2.25 -2.02
CA VAL A 251 -39.05 -1.14 -1.79
C VAL A 251 -37.79 -1.27 -2.66
N ASN A 252 -37.09 -0.14 -2.87
CA ASN A 252 -35.79 -0.17 -3.54
C ASN A 252 -34.77 -1.01 -2.75
N THR A 253 -33.94 -1.76 -3.46
CA THR A 253 -32.85 -2.57 -2.92
C THR A 253 -31.76 -1.72 -2.26
N VAL A 254 -30.85 -2.35 -1.54
CA VAL A 254 -29.67 -1.70 -0.96
C VAL A 254 -28.47 -1.90 -1.89
N SER A 255 -27.83 -0.80 -2.30
CA SER A 255 -26.60 -0.84 -3.11
C SER A 255 -25.52 -1.68 -2.43
N GLY A 256 -24.74 -2.43 -3.22
CA GLY A 256 -23.78 -3.42 -2.71
C GLY A 256 -24.40 -4.72 -2.17
N ALA A 257 -25.73 -4.79 -1.95
CA ALA A 257 -26.41 -5.98 -1.41
C ALA A 257 -27.68 -6.35 -2.21
N THR A 258 -27.66 -6.10 -3.52
CA THR A 258 -28.84 -6.12 -4.40
C THR A 258 -29.54 -7.48 -4.49
N TYR A 259 -28.77 -8.58 -4.54
CA TYR A 259 -29.33 -9.94 -4.62
C TYR A 259 -29.96 -10.38 -3.30
N SER A 260 -29.24 -10.24 -2.19
CA SER A 260 -29.74 -10.49 -0.84
C SER A 260 -30.95 -9.62 -0.48
N SER A 261 -30.96 -8.34 -0.90
CA SER A 261 -32.11 -7.43 -0.76
C SER A 261 -33.34 -7.99 -1.47
N ARG A 262 -33.19 -8.49 -2.70
CA ARG A 262 -34.28 -9.11 -3.48
C ARG A 262 -34.76 -10.41 -2.86
N GLY A 263 -33.86 -11.23 -2.33
CA GLY A 263 -34.22 -12.44 -1.59
C GLY A 263 -35.10 -12.13 -0.37
N ILE A 264 -34.75 -11.11 0.42
CA ILE A 264 -35.58 -10.64 1.56
C ILE A 264 -36.93 -10.11 1.07
N ILE A 265 -36.96 -9.18 0.12
CA ILE A 265 -38.20 -8.58 -0.43
C ILE A 265 -39.14 -9.66 -0.97
N ASN A 266 -38.61 -10.62 -1.74
CA ASN A 266 -39.39 -11.70 -2.33
C ASN A 266 -39.87 -12.71 -1.27
N ALA A 267 -39.08 -12.98 -0.23
CA ALA A 267 -39.51 -13.84 0.88
C ALA A 267 -40.65 -13.19 1.68
N ILE A 268 -40.63 -11.86 1.88
CA ILE A 268 -41.74 -11.12 2.50
C ILE A 268 -42.97 -11.14 1.58
N ASN A 269 -42.82 -10.87 0.28
CA ASN A 269 -43.93 -10.98 -0.68
C ASN A 269 -44.55 -12.40 -0.71
N ASN A 270 -43.75 -13.47 -0.54
CA ASN A 270 -44.23 -14.85 -0.40
C ASN A 270 -44.95 -15.14 0.94
N ALA A 271 -44.76 -14.31 1.97
CA ALA A 271 -45.58 -14.36 3.18
C ALA A 271 -46.88 -13.57 2.99
N LEU A 272 -46.80 -12.36 2.42
CA LEU A 272 -47.96 -11.51 2.11
C LEU A 272 -48.96 -12.20 1.18
N SER A 273 -48.50 -12.96 0.18
CA SER A 273 -49.36 -13.73 -0.73
C SER A 273 -50.14 -14.88 -0.04
N LYS A 274 -49.86 -15.18 1.23
CA LYS A 274 -50.61 -16.15 2.05
C LYS A 274 -51.59 -15.46 3.03
N ALA A 275 -51.49 -14.13 3.14
CA ALA A 275 -52.36 -13.29 3.95
C ALA A 275 -53.38 -12.50 3.12
N VAL A 276 -53.18 -12.43 1.80
CA VAL A 276 -53.99 -11.60 0.90
C VAL A 276 -55.47 -12.06 0.86
N TYR A 277 -56.38 -11.10 0.72
CA TYR A 277 -57.79 -11.32 0.40
C TYR A 277 -58.36 -10.11 -0.36
N THR A 278 -59.43 -10.32 -1.12
CA THR A 278 -60.30 -9.22 -1.60
C THR A 278 -61.60 -9.17 -0.77
N PRO A 279 -62.28 -8.01 -0.68
CA PRO A 279 -63.56 -7.92 0.02
C PRO A 279 -64.64 -8.87 -0.54
N ASP A 280 -64.58 -9.16 -1.83
CA ASP A 280 -65.58 -9.95 -2.57
C ASP A 280 -65.47 -11.47 -2.32
N GLU A 281 -64.31 -11.94 -1.85
CA GLU A 281 -64.03 -13.36 -1.54
C GLU A 281 -64.69 -13.87 -0.26
N VAL A 282 -65.34 -13.02 0.53
CA VAL A 282 -65.98 -13.41 1.81
C VAL A 282 -67.26 -14.24 1.59
N GLY A 283 -67.76 -14.33 0.35
CA GLY A 283 -69.11 -14.78 0.00
C GLY A 283 -69.30 -16.12 -0.75
N LYS A 284 -68.41 -17.13 -0.65
CA LYS A 284 -68.73 -18.53 -1.09
C LYS A 284 -67.84 -19.60 -0.45
N GLY A 285 -68.44 -20.46 0.39
CA GLY A 285 -67.74 -21.35 1.31
C GLY A 285 -67.23 -22.71 0.79
N LYS A 286 -66.74 -23.50 1.77
CA LYS A 286 -66.22 -24.89 1.70
C LYS A 286 -64.89 -25.05 0.94
N GLY A 287 -63.78 -25.52 1.53
CA GLY A 287 -63.48 -25.93 2.91
C GLY A 287 -62.90 -27.33 2.98
N ASN A 288 -61.83 -27.54 3.76
CA ASN A 288 -61.40 -28.87 4.22
C ASN A 288 -60.55 -28.76 5.49
N ASN A 289 -60.81 -29.64 6.46
CA ASN A 289 -60.15 -29.63 7.77
C ASN A 289 -58.94 -30.58 7.81
N HIS A 290 -57.94 -30.22 8.61
CA HIS A 290 -57.39 -31.15 9.59
C HIS A 290 -57.09 -30.41 10.91
N GLY A 291 -57.52 -30.99 12.04
CA GLY A 291 -57.26 -30.49 13.40
C GLY A 291 -56.04 -31.20 14.03
N GLY A 292 -55.84 -31.18 15.36
CA GLY A 292 -56.58 -30.52 16.46
C GLY A 292 -55.88 -29.25 16.98
N SER A 293 -56.52 -28.34 17.74
CA SER A 293 -57.22 -28.48 19.04
C SER A 293 -56.23 -28.77 20.20
N THR A 294 -56.38 -28.19 21.40
CA THR A 294 -57.60 -27.83 22.15
C THR A 294 -57.93 -26.32 22.27
N LYS A 295 -59.01 -25.99 23.00
CA LYS A 295 -59.74 -24.70 23.05
C LYS A 295 -59.70 -24.08 24.48
N PRO A 296 -60.03 -22.79 24.65
CA PRO A 296 -60.21 -22.13 25.95
C PRO A 296 -61.70 -21.95 26.36
N GLY A 297 -61.92 -21.42 27.57
CA GLY A 297 -63.11 -20.69 28.04
C GLY A 297 -62.65 -19.48 28.89
N ASN A 298 -63.22 -18.28 28.78
CA ASN A 298 -64.54 -17.81 29.25
C ASN A 298 -64.58 -17.58 30.78
N LYS A 299 -65.12 -16.47 31.32
CA LYS A 299 -65.78 -15.29 30.70
C LYS A 299 -65.84 -14.08 31.68
N ASP A 300 -66.00 -12.89 31.09
CA ASP A 300 -66.70 -11.65 31.52
C ASP A 300 -66.75 -11.19 33.00
N GLN A 301 -66.27 -9.94 33.22
CA GLN A 301 -66.92 -8.76 33.85
C GLN A 301 -67.90 -8.94 35.03
N ASP A 302 -67.61 -8.37 36.21
CA ASP A 302 -68.08 -7.04 36.74
C ASP A 302 -69.43 -7.21 37.51
N ASP A 303 -69.78 -6.55 38.64
CA ASP A 303 -69.29 -5.34 39.33
C ASP A 303 -69.38 -5.45 40.90
N GLU A 304 -68.88 -4.42 41.58
CA GLU A 304 -69.11 -3.87 42.95
C GLU A 304 -69.99 -4.60 44.01
N ASP A 305 -69.50 -4.60 45.27
CA ASP A 305 -70.30 -4.37 46.49
C ASP A 305 -69.44 -3.66 47.57
N ASP A 306 -70.05 -3.05 48.59
CA ASP A 306 -69.66 -1.72 49.09
C ASP A 306 -69.11 -1.63 50.55
N ASN A 307 -68.56 -0.43 50.85
CA ASN A 307 -68.42 0.21 52.16
C ASN A 307 -67.20 -0.18 53.05
N ALA A 308 -66.88 0.68 54.02
CA ALA A 308 -65.55 0.79 54.65
C ALA A 308 -65.56 0.83 56.18
N ASN A 309 -64.45 0.37 56.81
CA ASN A 309 -63.85 1.12 57.92
C ASN A 309 -62.36 0.81 58.22
N LYS A 310 -61.77 1.72 59.00
CA LYS A 310 -60.42 1.74 59.63
C LYS A 310 -60.19 0.63 60.69
N PRO A 311 -58.99 0.51 61.30
CA PRO A 311 -57.61 0.73 60.79
C PRO A 311 -56.58 -0.32 61.33
N ASN A 312 -55.33 -0.37 60.82
CA ASN A 312 -54.15 -0.43 61.72
C ASN A 312 -52.76 -0.12 61.12
N LYS A 313 -51.81 0.03 62.07
CA LYS A 313 -50.38 0.39 62.04
C LYS A 313 -49.44 -0.21 60.97
N PRO A 314 -48.21 0.34 60.80
CA PRO A 314 -47.38 0.17 59.61
C PRO A 314 -46.54 -1.12 59.59
N SER A 315 -46.41 -1.69 58.40
CA SER A 315 -45.35 -2.64 58.03
C SER A 315 -44.00 -1.93 57.81
N THR A 316 -42.91 -2.70 57.90
CA THR A 316 -41.53 -2.28 57.66
C THR A 316 -41.29 -1.79 56.21
N PRO A 317 -40.22 -1.01 55.96
CA PRO A 317 -39.90 -0.52 54.61
C PRO A 317 -39.78 -1.65 53.60
N GLU A 318 -40.46 -1.50 52.45
CA GLU A 318 -40.41 -2.47 51.36
C GLU A 318 -38.97 -2.58 50.80
N GLU A 319 -38.51 -3.81 50.54
CA GLU A 319 -37.17 -4.00 50.02
C GLU A 319 -37.10 -3.58 48.54
N LYS A 320 -36.44 -2.45 48.28
CA LYS A 320 -36.27 -1.89 46.93
C LYS A 320 -35.76 -2.95 45.95
N THR A 321 -36.35 -2.98 44.76
CA THR A 321 -35.92 -3.89 43.70
C THR A 321 -34.48 -3.60 43.27
N GLU A 322 -33.81 -4.61 42.70
CA GLU A 322 -32.44 -4.42 42.17
C GLU A 322 -32.37 -3.32 41.09
N LEU A 323 -33.42 -3.12 40.30
CA LEU A 323 -33.46 -2.03 39.32
C LEU A 323 -33.50 -0.65 40.01
N GLU A 324 -34.21 -0.51 41.13
CA GLU A 324 -34.24 0.74 41.91
C GLU A 324 -32.93 0.99 42.64
N LYS A 325 -32.30 -0.04 43.22
CA LYS A 325 -30.95 0.04 43.79
C LYS A 325 -29.94 0.53 42.74
N ILE A 326 -30.01 0.02 41.50
CA ILE A 326 -29.17 0.46 40.37
C ILE A 326 -29.53 1.91 39.94
N LYS A 327 -30.80 2.29 39.87
CA LYS A 327 -31.24 3.68 39.57
C LYS A 327 -30.76 4.69 40.61
N GLU A 328 -30.83 4.37 41.90
CA GLU A 328 -30.30 5.24 42.97
C GLU A 328 -28.78 5.38 42.91
N ALA A 329 -28.05 4.30 42.58
CA ALA A 329 -26.61 4.35 42.34
C ALA A 329 -26.26 5.25 41.14
N THR A 330 -26.96 5.09 40.01
CA THR A 330 -26.78 5.95 38.82
C THR A 330 -27.10 7.41 39.12
N ASN A 331 -28.20 7.71 39.82
CA ASN A 331 -28.56 9.08 40.20
C ASN A 331 -27.49 9.73 41.10
N LYS A 332 -26.92 8.98 42.05
CA LYS A 332 -25.78 9.45 42.86
C LYS A 332 -24.55 9.74 42.00
N MET A 333 -24.26 8.92 40.98
CA MET A 333 -23.16 9.18 40.03
C MET A 333 -23.42 10.42 39.17
N ILE A 334 -24.64 10.62 38.66
CA ILE A 334 -25.02 11.84 37.91
C ILE A 334 -24.84 13.08 38.80
N ALA A 335 -25.36 13.05 40.02
CA ALA A 335 -25.30 14.17 40.96
C ALA A 335 -23.88 14.53 41.43
N ALA A 336 -22.95 13.56 41.41
CA ALA A 336 -21.53 13.74 41.70
C ALA A 336 -20.70 14.19 40.48
N LEU A 337 -21.10 13.79 39.27
CA LEU A 337 -20.47 14.24 38.01
C LEU A 337 -20.99 15.62 37.53
N THR A 338 -22.14 16.07 38.04
CA THR A 338 -22.73 17.37 37.68
C THR A 338 -21.96 18.51 38.33
N ARG A 339 -21.28 19.32 37.50
CA ARG A 339 -20.46 20.47 37.93
C ARG A 339 -21.30 21.60 38.53
N LYS A 340 -20.94 22.02 39.73
CA LYS A 340 -21.71 22.97 40.56
C LYS A 340 -20.91 24.23 40.93
N GLY A 341 -19.62 24.29 40.60
CA GLY A 341 -18.80 25.46 40.84
C GLY A 341 -19.20 26.65 39.96
N GLN A 342 -18.66 27.81 40.33
CA GLN A 342 -18.64 28.99 39.46
C GLN A 342 -17.76 28.71 38.24
N LEU A 343 -18.17 29.21 37.08
CA LEU A 343 -17.47 29.07 35.81
C LEU A 343 -16.87 30.43 35.41
N LYS A 344 -15.60 30.44 35.00
CA LYS A 344 -14.93 31.62 34.44
C LYS A 344 -15.50 31.89 33.05
N GLU A 345 -15.74 33.16 32.73
CA GLU A 345 -16.24 33.56 31.42
C GLU A 345 -15.17 33.39 30.32
N GLY A 346 -15.61 33.34 29.07
CA GLY A 346 -14.76 33.15 27.90
C GLY A 346 -15.01 31.82 27.18
N THR A 347 -14.11 31.44 26.29
CA THR A 347 -14.25 30.26 25.41
C THR A 347 -13.20 29.21 25.74
N PHE A 348 -13.66 28.00 26.03
CA PHE A 348 -12.83 26.88 26.48
C PHE A 348 -12.85 25.74 25.47
N ASP A 349 -11.66 25.35 24.99
CA ASP A 349 -11.48 24.14 24.19
C ASP A 349 -11.63 22.88 25.06
N GLY A 350 -12.35 21.89 24.55
CA GLY A 350 -12.58 20.58 25.17
C GLY A 350 -12.30 19.44 24.19
N GLU A 351 -11.93 18.28 24.72
CA GLU A 351 -11.74 17.04 23.95
C GLU A 351 -12.46 15.85 24.60
N GLY A 352 -13.09 14.98 23.79
CA GLY A 352 -13.78 13.79 24.28
C GLY A 352 -13.79 12.62 23.29
N GLY A 353 -13.51 11.41 23.77
CA GLY A 353 -13.43 10.20 22.94
C GLY A 353 -14.78 9.78 22.33
N GLY A 354 -14.91 9.92 21.01
CA GLY A 354 -16.08 9.53 20.21
C GLY A 354 -16.21 8.02 19.97
N PHE A 355 -16.81 7.65 18.83
CA PHE A 355 -16.91 6.28 18.33
C PHE A 355 -15.56 5.75 17.83
N ASN A 356 -14.79 6.58 17.11
CA ASN A 356 -13.55 6.23 16.45
C ASN A 356 -12.34 6.94 17.08
N THR A 357 -11.99 6.55 18.30
CA THR A 357 -10.86 7.11 19.04
C THR A 357 -9.48 6.85 18.41
N THR A 358 -9.39 6.07 17.32
CA THR A 358 -8.13 5.84 16.59
C THR A 358 -7.75 7.00 15.66
N LYS A 359 -8.72 7.81 15.21
CA LYS A 359 -8.45 9.03 14.43
C LYS A 359 -8.29 10.28 15.31
N GLY A 360 -8.71 10.24 16.57
CA GLY A 360 -8.59 11.35 17.51
C GLY A 360 -9.76 11.45 18.49
N ASN A 361 -9.80 12.56 19.23
CA ASN A 361 -10.94 12.95 20.07
C ASN A 361 -11.88 13.87 19.28
N ILE A 362 -13.15 13.96 19.70
CA ILE A 362 -14.06 15.01 19.23
C ILE A 362 -13.74 16.30 19.98
N LYS A 363 -13.42 17.37 19.26
CA LYS A 363 -13.14 18.70 19.82
C LYS A 363 -14.40 19.57 19.89
N THR A 364 -14.50 20.39 20.93
CA THR A 364 -15.54 21.43 21.07
C THR A 364 -14.97 22.71 21.63
N LYS A 365 -15.49 23.86 21.19
CA LYS A 365 -15.34 25.16 21.84
C LYS A 365 -16.61 25.50 22.60
N THR A 366 -16.50 25.65 23.91
CA THR A 366 -17.63 25.95 24.81
C THR A 366 -17.49 27.38 25.30
N THR A 367 -18.45 28.24 24.96
CA THR A 367 -18.48 29.66 25.33
C THR A 367 -19.34 29.85 26.58
N ILE A 368 -18.77 30.48 27.60
CA ILE A 368 -19.36 30.65 28.93
C ILE A 368 -19.47 32.15 29.25
N ALA A 369 -20.64 32.55 29.74
CA ALA A 369 -20.90 33.87 30.33
C ALA A 369 -22.11 33.76 31.29
N ASP A 370 -22.25 34.69 32.24
CA ASP A 370 -23.26 34.67 33.32
C ASP A 370 -23.23 33.36 34.15
N ASN A 371 -22.06 32.72 34.31
CA ASN A 371 -21.92 31.38 34.90
C ASN A 371 -22.71 30.27 34.16
N LYS A 372 -23.11 30.51 32.90
CA LYS A 372 -23.91 29.62 32.03
C LYS A 372 -23.16 29.26 30.74
N ILE A 373 -23.55 28.14 30.13
CA ILE A 373 -23.06 27.73 28.81
C ILE A 373 -23.91 28.45 27.75
N LYS A 374 -23.32 29.39 27.01
CA LYS A 374 -24.01 30.20 25.99
C LYS A 374 -23.94 29.55 24.60
N ASP A 375 -22.76 29.07 24.21
CA ASP A 375 -22.58 28.30 22.98
C ASP A 375 -21.65 27.09 23.13
N ILE A 376 -21.83 26.12 22.22
CA ILE A 376 -20.98 24.96 22.04
C ILE A 376 -20.82 24.76 20.52
N THR A 377 -19.67 25.14 19.99
CA THR A 377 -19.29 24.83 18.61
C THR A 377 -18.51 23.51 18.59
N VAL A 378 -18.94 22.56 17.76
CA VAL A 378 -18.28 21.25 17.56
C VAL A 378 -17.46 21.29 16.29
N ALA A 379 -16.20 20.86 16.32
CA ALA A 379 -15.34 20.89 15.13
C ALA A 379 -15.88 20.04 13.96
N ASP A 380 -15.44 20.33 12.74
CA ASP A 380 -15.71 19.59 11.49
C ASP A 380 -14.41 19.21 10.74
N GLY A 381 -14.57 18.63 9.56
CA GLY A 381 -13.46 18.17 8.73
C GLY A 381 -12.64 17.11 9.44
N ASP A 382 -11.32 17.20 9.30
CA ASP A 382 -10.37 16.27 9.92
C ASP A 382 -10.35 16.36 11.45
N ASP A 383 -10.81 17.46 12.05
CA ASP A 383 -10.91 17.62 13.51
C ASP A 383 -12.17 16.99 14.12
N TYR A 384 -13.02 16.32 13.31
CA TYR A 384 -14.07 15.43 13.78
C TYR A 384 -13.76 13.97 13.36
N ALA A 385 -12.94 13.29 14.18
CA ALA A 385 -12.45 11.92 14.00
C ALA A 385 -13.51 10.83 13.69
N ASP A 386 -14.78 11.13 13.94
CA ASP A 386 -15.93 10.24 13.84
C ASP A 386 -16.69 10.30 12.50
N ASP A 387 -16.49 11.28 11.61
CA ASP A 387 -17.51 11.58 10.56
C ASP A 387 -17.54 10.65 9.32
N ILE A 388 -16.97 9.45 9.43
CA ILE A 388 -16.76 8.48 8.34
C ILE A 388 -18.04 8.16 7.55
N THR A 389 -19.23 8.31 8.15
CA THR A 389 -20.52 8.18 7.46
C THR A 389 -21.53 9.30 7.82
N GLY A 390 -21.08 10.53 8.05
CA GLY A 390 -21.97 11.66 8.37
C GLY A 390 -22.61 11.59 9.76
N TYR A 391 -21.96 10.93 10.72
CA TYR A 391 -22.40 10.82 12.11
C TYR A 391 -22.51 12.18 12.82
N ARG A 392 -21.67 13.17 12.49
CA ARG A 392 -21.66 14.52 13.08
C ARG A 392 -23.03 15.18 13.01
N SER A 393 -23.68 15.11 11.84
CA SER A 393 -25.02 15.67 11.57
C SER A 393 -26.15 15.17 12.49
N LYS A 394 -25.92 14.05 13.18
CA LYS A 394 -26.82 13.47 14.18
C LYS A 394 -26.30 13.70 15.61
N ALA A 395 -24.99 13.62 15.81
CA ALA A 395 -24.37 13.81 17.12
C ALA A 395 -24.56 15.24 17.66
N ILE A 396 -24.43 16.27 16.81
CA ILE A 396 -24.63 17.68 17.19
C ILE A 396 -26.07 18.01 17.63
N ARG A 397 -27.02 17.09 17.46
CA ARG A 397 -28.39 17.25 17.96
C ARG A 397 -28.48 17.12 19.49
N VAL A 398 -27.38 16.75 20.17
CA VAL A 398 -27.26 16.83 21.63
C VAL A 398 -27.15 18.27 22.12
N LEU A 399 -26.65 19.20 21.30
CA LEU A 399 -26.20 20.52 21.76
C LEU A 399 -27.29 21.35 22.46
N PRO A 400 -28.56 21.41 21.99
CA PRO A 400 -29.62 22.12 22.72
C PRO A 400 -29.81 21.62 24.16
N PHE A 401 -29.65 20.31 24.39
CA PHE A 401 -29.78 19.70 25.72
C PHE A 401 -28.56 19.98 26.61
N LEU A 402 -27.37 20.20 26.05
CA LEU A 402 -26.16 20.56 26.81
C LEU A 402 -26.11 22.07 27.13
N LYS A 403 -26.75 22.91 26.29
CA LYS A 403 -26.89 24.36 26.49
C LYS A 403 -28.12 24.78 27.30
N ASP A 404 -28.96 23.84 27.72
CA ASP A 404 -30.14 24.12 28.53
C ASP A 404 -29.77 24.77 29.87
N GLU A 405 -30.34 25.94 30.19
CA GLU A 405 -29.89 26.75 31.33
C GLU A 405 -30.07 26.05 32.69
N LYS A 406 -31.09 25.19 32.82
CA LYS A 406 -31.45 24.53 34.08
C LYS A 406 -30.78 23.16 34.24
N ASN A 407 -30.76 22.36 33.18
CA ASN A 407 -30.39 20.96 33.21
C ASN A 407 -29.11 20.66 32.40
N GLY A 408 -28.54 21.63 31.68
CA GLY A 408 -27.42 21.43 30.75
C GLY A 408 -26.20 20.76 31.39
N ARG A 409 -25.80 21.23 32.59
CA ARG A 409 -24.68 20.63 33.36
C ARG A 409 -24.96 19.18 33.79
N GLU A 410 -26.22 18.84 34.08
CA GLU A 410 -26.64 17.47 34.41
C GLU A 410 -26.71 16.59 33.16
N ASN A 411 -27.19 17.13 32.04
CA ASN A 411 -27.22 16.45 30.75
C ASN A 411 -25.80 16.13 30.24
N ILE A 412 -24.83 17.03 30.46
CA ILE A 412 -23.39 16.80 30.24
C ILE A 412 -22.91 15.62 31.10
N ALA A 413 -23.20 15.62 32.40
CA ALA A 413 -22.85 14.53 33.32
C ALA A 413 -23.48 13.18 32.91
N VAL A 414 -24.73 13.17 32.44
CA VAL A 414 -25.39 11.98 31.88
C VAL A 414 -24.69 11.49 30.61
N MET A 415 -24.38 12.37 29.65
CA MET A 415 -23.72 11.95 28.40
C MET A 415 -22.30 11.39 28.65
N LYS A 416 -21.60 11.95 29.64
CA LYS A 416 -20.33 11.40 30.18
C LYS A 416 -20.54 10.01 30.79
N LEU A 417 -21.47 9.86 31.74
CA LEU A 417 -21.74 8.60 32.44
C LEU A 417 -22.23 7.49 31.49
N TYR A 418 -23.06 7.84 30.50
CA TYR A 418 -23.47 6.95 29.41
C TYR A 418 -22.25 6.41 28.64
N ARG A 419 -21.30 7.28 28.24
CA ARG A 419 -20.10 6.86 27.50
C ARG A 419 -19.19 6.00 28.38
N ASP A 420 -19.07 6.33 29.67
CA ASP A 420 -18.34 5.53 30.66
C ASP A 420 -18.95 4.15 30.87
N TYR A 421 -20.28 4.03 30.92
CA TYR A 421 -20.97 2.74 31.04
C TYR A 421 -20.75 1.86 29.81
N VAL A 422 -20.84 2.43 28.60
CA VAL A 422 -20.53 1.71 27.34
C VAL A 422 -19.09 1.18 27.35
N GLU A 423 -18.11 1.99 27.78
CA GLU A 423 -16.71 1.54 27.84
C GLU A 423 -16.44 0.52 28.94
N LYS A 424 -17.04 0.67 30.13
CA LYS A 424 -16.92 -0.30 31.23
C LYS A 424 -17.46 -1.67 30.81
N ILE A 425 -18.61 -1.70 30.14
CA ILE A 425 -19.20 -2.93 29.60
C ILE A 425 -18.30 -3.56 28.53
N GLN A 426 -17.81 -2.77 27.56
CA GLN A 426 -16.94 -3.32 26.50
C GLN A 426 -15.58 -3.82 27.01
N LYS A 427 -14.97 -3.14 27.99
CA LYS A 427 -13.63 -3.48 28.51
C LYS A 427 -13.66 -4.57 29.60
N ALA A 428 -14.84 -4.98 30.08
CA ALA A 428 -14.95 -6.00 31.12
C ALA A 428 -14.63 -7.42 30.62
N LYS A 429 -14.09 -8.26 31.52
CA LYS A 429 -13.89 -9.69 31.28
C LYS A 429 -15.22 -10.43 31.12
N ASP A 430 -16.19 -10.13 31.97
CA ASP A 430 -17.59 -10.51 31.79
C ASP A 430 -18.39 -9.25 31.42
N GLN A 431 -18.68 -9.12 30.14
CA GLN A 431 -19.40 -7.98 29.58
C GLN A 431 -20.90 -8.02 29.94
N LYS A 432 -21.49 -9.23 30.10
CA LYS A 432 -22.91 -9.38 30.41
C LYS A 432 -23.19 -9.07 31.88
N ALA A 433 -22.48 -9.70 32.82
CA ALA A 433 -22.67 -9.43 34.25
C ALA A 433 -22.36 -7.95 34.59
N THR A 434 -21.38 -7.35 33.89
CA THR A 434 -21.10 -5.90 34.03
C THR A 434 -22.26 -5.04 33.53
N ALA A 435 -22.93 -5.41 32.44
CA ALA A 435 -24.12 -4.69 31.98
C ALA A 435 -25.34 -4.90 32.89
N GLU A 436 -25.62 -6.14 33.32
CA GLU A 436 -26.71 -6.42 34.26
C GLU A 436 -26.54 -5.61 35.57
N LYS A 437 -25.30 -5.46 36.05
CA LYS A 437 -24.95 -4.64 37.24
C LYS A 437 -25.04 -3.12 37.02
N LEU A 438 -24.78 -2.61 35.81
CA LEU A 438 -24.74 -1.16 35.54
C LEU A 438 -26.07 -0.60 35.02
N ILE A 439 -26.83 -1.37 34.26
CA ILE A 439 -28.05 -0.90 33.57
C ILE A 439 -29.28 -1.80 33.83
N GLY A 440 -29.15 -2.82 34.68
CA GLY A 440 -30.21 -3.78 34.97
C GLY A 440 -30.46 -4.77 33.84
N LYS A 441 -30.87 -5.99 34.19
CA LYS A 441 -31.11 -7.09 33.25
C LYS A 441 -32.03 -6.72 32.08
N LYS A 442 -33.13 -6.01 32.36
CA LYS A 442 -34.08 -5.44 31.38
C LYS A 442 -33.41 -4.72 30.20
N HIS A 443 -32.31 -4.00 30.44
CA HIS A 443 -31.61 -3.22 29.40
C HIS A 443 -30.34 -3.92 28.90
N ALA A 444 -29.73 -4.80 29.71
CA ALA A 444 -28.61 -5.65 29.30
C ALA A 444 -29.04 -6.73 28.28
N ASP A 445 -30.23 -7.33 28.42
CA ASP A 445 -30.75 -8.32 27.47
C ASP A 445 -31.08 -7.73 26.08
N LEU A 446 -31.03 -6.40 25.91
CA LEU A 446 -31.08 -5.73 24.60
C LEU A 446 -29.74 -5.77 23.83
N ILE A 447 -28.65 -6.21 24.47
CA ILE A 447 -27.30 -6.28 23.93
C ILE A 447 -27.02 -7.70 23.43
N TYR A 448 -27.37 -8.00 22.18
CA TYR A 448 -27.16 -9.33 21.58
C TYR A 448 -25.72 -9.61 21.08
N ASN A 449 -24.83 -8.62 21.11
CA ASN A 449 -23.39 -8.79 20.84
C ASN A 449 -22.62 -7.64 21.51
N TYR A 450 -21.91 -7.97 22.59
CA TYR A 450 -21.19 -7.04 23.46
C TYR A 450 -19.86 -6.52 22.89
N ALA A 451 -19.27 -7.21 21.90
CA ALA A 451 -18.06 -6.73 21.23
C ALA A 451 -18.36 -5.49 20.35
N ASN A 452 -19.58 -5.35 19.85
CA ASN A 452 -19.99 -4.21 19.04
C ASN A 452 -20.48 -3.03 19.92
N VAL A 453 -19.82 -1.89 19.80
CA VAL A 453 -20.09 -0.67 20.59
C VAL A 453 -21.50 -0.12 20.38
N GLU A 454 -22.09 -0.23 19.18
CA GLU A 454 -23.44 0.27 18.87
C GLU A 454 -24.52 -0.51 19.61
N HIS A 455 -24.34 -1.83 19.77
CA HIS A 455 -25.26 -2.70 20.50
C HIS A 455 -25.18 -2.46 22.01
N VAL A 456 -23.96 -2.31 22.56
CA VAL A 456 -23.80 -1.90 23.97
C VAL A 456 -24.42 -0.52 24.20
N SER A 457 -24.16 0.42 23.29
CA SER A 457 -24.81 1.74 23.23
C SER A 457 -26.34 1.65 23.25
N ARG A 458 -26.95 0.69 22.52
CA ARG A 458 -28.41 0.49 22.53
C ARG A 458 -28.94 0.12 23.92
N GLY A 459 -28.28 -0.81 24.62
CA GLY A 459 -28.65 -1.18 25.99
C GLY A 459 -28.51 -0.01 26.95
N VAL A 460 -27.35 0.65 26.97
CA VAL A 460 -27.09 1.79 27.87
C VAL A 460 -27.99 2.99 27.55
N LYS A 461 -28.23 3.32 26.27
CA LYS A 461 -29.23 4.32 25.86
C LYS A 461 -30.61 3.98 26.42
N SER A 462 -31.05 2.72 26.26
CA SER A 462 -32.38 2.28 26.70
C SER A 462 -32.61 2.58 28.19
N TYR A 463 -31.60 2.30 29.02
CA TYR A 463 -31.61 2.58 30.45
C TYR A 463 -31.75 4.07 30.77
N PHE A 464 -30.84 4.93 30.28
CA PHE A 464 -30.94 6.38 30.54
C PHE A 464 -32.19 7.03 29.92
N SER A 465 -32.72 6.48 28.82
CA SER A 465 -33.94 6.97 28.18
C SER A 465 -35.19 6.67 29.00
N GLN A 466 -35.31 5.47 29.57
CA GLN A 466 -36.50 5.02 30.30
C GLN A 466 -36.43 5.34 31.80
N GLU A 467 -35.29 5.09 32.44
CA GLU A 467 -35.18 5.07 33.90
C GLU A 467 -34.71 6.39 34.52
N HIS A 468 -34.20 7.31 33.69
CA HIS A 468 -33.65 8.62 34.11
C HIS A 468 -34.28 9.82 33.39
N GLY A 469 -35.37 9.62 32.64
CA GLY A 469 -36.13 10.70 31.99
C GLY A 469 -35.41 11.42 30.84
N LYS A 470 -34.33 10.86 30.29
CA LYS A 470 -33.51 11.52 29.24
C LYS A 470 -33.87 11.11 27.81
N LYS A 471 -35.07 10.56 27.61
CA LYS A 471 -35.57 10.02 26.33
C LYS A 471 -35.29 10.95 25.14
N ASP A 472 -35.71 12.21 25.20
CA ASP A 472 -35.68 13.10 24.04
C ASP A 472 -34.25 13.47 23.62
N MET A 473 -33.36 13.71 24.60
CA MET A 473 -31.93 13.91 24.37
C MET A 473 -31.30 12.71 23.66
N PHE A 474 -31.62 11.49 24.13
CA PHE A 474 -31.09 10.26 23.55
C PHE A 474 -31.75 9.89 22.21
N ASP A 475 -33.00 10.28 21.96
CA ASP A 475 -33.70 10.05 20.70
C ASP A 475 -33.27 11.02 19.60
N ALA A 476 -33.01 12.30 19.93
CA ALA A 476 -32.47 13.29 19.00
C ALA A 476 -31.16 12.85 18.32
N VAL A 477 -30.30 12.14 19.05
CA VAL A 477 -28.99 11.63 18.57
C VAL A 477 -29.02 10.18 18.06
N THR A 478 -30.20 9.62 17.79
CA THR A 478 -30.33 8.20 17.40
C THR A 478 -29.48 7.85 16.18
N GLY A 479 -28.64 6.83 16.33
CA GLY A 479 -27.69 6.41 15.29
C GLY A 479 -26.40 7.23 15.23
N ALA A 480 -26.11 8.06 16.23
CA ALA A 480 -24.79 8.65 16.52
C ALA A 480 -24.54 8.82 18.03
N THR A 481 -25.23 8.05 18.88
CA THR A 481 -25.26 8.22 20.33
C THR A 481 -23.87 8.10 20.99
N VAL A 482 -22.99 7.25 20.46
CA VAL A 482 -21.59 7.11 20.95
C VAL A 482 -20.80 8.39 20.70
N SER A 483 -20.90 8.97 19.51
CA SER A 483 -20.30 10.26 19.14
C SER A 483 -20.86 11.42 19.95
N ALA A 484 -22.18 11.43 20.21
CA ALA A 484 -22.81 12.40 21.11
C ALA A 484 -22.30 12.27 22.56
N GLY A 485 -21.96 11.06 23.03
CA GLY A 485 -21.25 10.85 24.30
C GLY A 485 -19.82 11.40 24.29
N GLY A 486 -19.15 11.35 23.13
CA GLY A 486 -17.87 12.02 22.90
C GLY A 486 -18.00 13.55 23.01
N ILE A 487 -19.02 14.15 22.36
CA ILE A 487 -19.36 15.58 22.51
C ILE A 487 -19.63 15.92 23.99
N GLY A 488 -20.44 15.11 24.70
CA GLY A 488 -20.73 15.33 26.13
C GLY A 488 -19.48 15.32 27.01
N ARG A 489 -18.55 14.37 26.81
CA ARG A 489 -17.23 14.37 27.48
C ARG A 489 -16.36 15.58 27.09
N SER A 490 -16.42 16.01 25.83
CA SER A 490 -15.67 17.16 25.31
C SER A 490 -16.11 18.45 25.99
N VAL A 491 -17.42 18.68 26.09
CA VAL A 491 -18.01 19.82 26.79
C VAL A 491 -17.73 19.74 28.31
N ASP A 492 -17.80 18.56 28.94
CA ASP A 492 -17.39 18.41 30.34
C ASP A 492 -15.94 18.82 30.58
N ASN A 493 -15.02 18.49 29.66
CA ASN A 493 -13.61 18.87 29.75
C ASN A 493 -13.39 20.38 29.54
N ALA A 494 -14.22 21.05 28.73
CA ALA A 494 -14.20 22.51 28.60
C ALA A 494 -14.74 23.21 29.86
N VAL A 495 -15.89 22.75 30.38
CA VAL A 495 -16.47 23.27 31.62
C VAL A 495 -15.55 22.99 32.83
N GLU A 496 -14.80 21.89 32.84
CA GLU A 496 -13.79 21.63 33.87
C GLU A 496 -12.68 22.69 33.91
N LYS A 497 -12.21 23.15 32.75
CA LYS A 497 -11.18 24.19 32.67
C LYS A 497 -11.72 25.53 33.16
N SER A 498 -12.96 25.86 32.82
CA SER A 498 -13.64 27.07 33.31
C SER A 498 -13.94 27.04 34.82
N GLU A 499 -14.38 25.89 35.36
CA GLU A 499 -14.62 25.67 36.80
C GLU A 499 -13.29 25.69 37.60
N ASN A 500 -12.21 25.19 37.00
CA ASN A 500 -10.86 25.27 37.54
C ASN A 500 -10.35 26.72 37.58
N ASP A 501 -10.46 27.44 36.46
CA ASP A 501 -9.88 28.78 36.32
C ASP A 501 -10.61 29.83 37.18
N ALA A 502 -11.94 29.69 37.37
CA ALA A 502 -12.67 30.50 38.34
C ALA A 502 -12.20 30.25 39.79
N LYS A 503 -11.77 29.02 40.10
CA LYS A 503 -11.29 28.65 41.44
C LYS A 503 -9.83 29.05 41.69
N THR A 504 -8.99 29.07 40.67
CA THR A 504 -7.54 29.30 40.80
C THR A 504 -7.07 30.69 40.36
N GLY A 505 -7.86 31.40 39.54
CA GLY A 505 -7.40 32.62 38.86
C GLY A 505 -6.49 32.33 37.65
N ASN A 506 -6.42 31.09 37.18
CA ASN A 506 -5.54 30.70 36.09
C ASN A 506 -5.76 31.54 34.79
N THR A 507 -4.65 31.92 34.18
CA THR A 507 -4.56 32.68 32.92
C THR A 507 -3.95 31.88 31.77
N ILE A 508 -3.43 30.67 31.99
CA ILE A 508 -2.88 29.81 30.93
C ILE A 508 -4.04 29.19 30.14
N THR A 509 -4.13 29.54 28.87
CA THR A 509 -5.18 29.11 27.93
C THR A 509 -4.81 27.80 27.24
N ALA A 510 -3.56 27.64 26.82
CA ALA A 510 -3.07 26.47 26.08
C ALA A 510 -1.68 25.99 26.54
N ILE A 511 -1.37 24.72 26.22
CA ILE A 511 -0.03 24.14 26.26
C ILE A 511 0.27 23.54 24.89
N GLU A 512 1.45 23.80 24.33
CA GLU A 512 1.85 23.35 22.98
C GLU A 512 3.28 22.81 23.02
N VAL A 513 3.57 21.73 22.29
CA VAL A 513 4.95 21.23 22.12
C VAL A 513 5.64 22.09 21.06
N VAL A 514 6.83 22.61 21.37
CA VAL A 514 7.58 23.50 20.46
C VAL A 514 8.97 22.97 20.08
N GLU A 515 9.52 22.01 20.83
CA GLU A 515 10.75 21.29 20.48
C GLU A 515 10.65 19.81 20.87
N PRO A 516 11.32 18.86 20.17
CA PRO A 516 12.26 19.06 19.06
C PRO A 516 11.57 19.44 17.72
N ALA A 517 11.99 20.56 17.13
CA ALA A 517 11.28 21.21 16.02
C ALA A 517 11.52 20.56 14.64
N ASP A 518 12.61 19.80 14.48
CA ASP A 518 12.94 19.01 13.29
C ASP A 518 12.11 17.71 13.18
N SER A 519 11.69 17.18 14.32
CA SER A 519 10.96 15.92 14.43
C SER A 519 9.45 16.11 14.32
N VAL A 520 9.00 16.48 13.12
CA VAL A 520 7.57 16.65 12.78
C VAL A 520 6.98 15.35 12.21
N ASN A 521 5.77 14.99 12.64
CA ASN A 521 5.02 13.87 12.08
C ASN A 521 4.58 14.19 10.64
N PRO A 522 4.93 13.36 9.63
CA PRO A 522 4.68 13.69 8.22
C PRO A 522 3.19 13.77 7.87
N TYR A 523 2.32 13.08 8.62
CA TYR A 523 0.87 13.04 8.39
C TYR A 523 0.14 14.12 9.18
N THR A 524 0.34 14.17 10.51
CA THR A 524 -0.43 15.06 11.40
C THR A 524 0.15 16.46 11.54
N LYS A 525 1.36 16.70 11.01
CA LYS A 525 2.14 17.96 11.13
C LYS A 525 2.44 18.43 12.56
N LYS A 526 2.12 17.62 13.58
CA LYS A 526 2.50 17.86 14.98
C LYS A 526 3.95 17.45 15.23
N ILE A 527 4.61 18.12 16.17
CA ILE A 527 5.90 17.68 16.72
C ILE A 527 5.72 16.33 17.45
N MET A 528 6.72 15.47 17.31
CA MET A 528 6.82 14.14 17.91
C MET A 528 8.25 13.89 18.39
N LEU A 529 8.43 13.07 19.42
CA LEU A 529 9.75 12.68 19.91
C LEU A 529 10.23 11.41 19.19
N ARG A 530 11.46 11.40 18.70
CA ARG A 530 12.15 10.19 18.18
C ARG A 530 13.08 9.65 19.28
N ALA A 531 12.74 8.50 19.87
CA ALA A 531 13.48 7.89 20.97
C ALA A 531 14.19 6.60 20.52
N ASN A 532 15.46 6.44 20.88
CA ASN A 532 16.22 5.24 20.51
C ASN A 532 15.67 4.00 21.27
N SER A 533 15.24 2.96 20.55
CA SER A 533 14.63 1.76 21.14
C SER A 533 15.58 0.89 21.99
N LYS A 534 16.89 1.18 22.00
CA LYS A 534 17.93 0.51 22.80
C LYS A 534 18.46 1.35 23.96
N GLN A 535 18.06 2.61 24.08
CA GLN A 535 18.61 3.55 25.08
C GLN A 535 17.51 4.00 26.06
N PRO A 536 17.88 4.54 27.24
CA PRO A 536 16.94 5.23 28.12
C PRO A 536 16.29 6.43 27.43
N LEU A 537 15.10 6.82 27.90
CA LEU A 537 14.31 7.91 27.31
C LEU A 537 15.04 9.27 27.42
N ASP A 538 15.42 9.84 26.27
CA ASP A 538 15.87 11.22 26.19
C ASP A 538 14.67 12.18 26.13
N LEU A 539 14.63 13.16 27.05
CA LEU A 539 13.67 14.26 27.08
C LEU A 539 14.38 15.63 27.19
N SER A 540 15.71 15.67 27.11
CA SER A 540 16.52 16.87 27.40
C SER A 540 16.16 18.09 26.53
N GLU A 541 15.87 17.86 25.25
CA GLU A 541 15.46 18.88 24.27
C GLU A 541 13.96 19.20 24.27
N LEU A 542 13.13 18.45 25.01
CA LEU A 542 11.69 18.68 25.01
C LEU A 542 11.38 20.05 25.62
N LYS A 543 10.76 20.92 24.82
CA LYS A 543 10.21 22.20 25.29
C LYS A 543 8.74 22.34 24.94
N VAL A 544 7.99 22.98 25.85
CA VAL A 544 6.58 23.34 25.66
C VAL A 544 6.38 24.84 25.85
N ALA A 545 5.46 25.43 25.10
CA ALA A 545 4.96 26.77 25.34
C ALA A 545 3.68 26.71 26.18
N LEU A 546 3.62 27.50 27.24
CA LEU A 546 2.40 27.82 27.99
C LEU A 546 1.90 29.18 27.47
N ARG A 547 0.80 29.18 26.70
CA ARG A 547 0.18 30.42 26.20
C ARG A 547 -0.82 30.95 27.21
N LYS A 548 -0.82 32.26 27.44
CA LYS A 548 -1.73 32.96 28.34
C LYS A 548 -2.89 33.63 27.61
N GLU A 549 -3.83 34.13 28.41
CA GLU A 549 -5.01 34.92 28.01
C GLU A 549 -4.66 36.29 27.42
N ASP A 550 -3.51 36.88 27.81
CA ASP A 550 -2.93 38.10 27.22
C ASP A 550 -2.18 37.85 25.90
N GLY A 551 -2.14 36.61 25.41
CA GLY A 551 -1.38 36.20 24.22
C GLY A 551 0.11 35.98 24.44
N SER A 552 0.66 36.27 25.63
CA SER A 552 2.07 35.99 25.96
C SER A 552 2.33 34.49 26.12
N GLU A 553 3.57 34.07 25.85
CA GLU A 553 4.00 32.67 25.93
C GLU A 553 5.21 32.51 26.86
N ILE A 554 5.18 31.49 27.71
CA ILE A 554 6.33 31.04 28.50
C ILE A 554 6.82 29.73 27.88
N LYS A 555 8.04 29.72 27.33
CA LYS A 555 8.70 28.49 26.87
C LYS A 555 9.42 27.83 28.03
N VAL A 556 8.99 26.62 28.38
CA VAL A 556 9.53 25.81 29.48
C VAL A 556 10.29 24.63 28.89
N ALA A 557 11.55 24.44 29.30
CA ALA A 557 12.34 23.26 28.95
C ALA A 557 12.11 22.13 29.96
N TYR A 558 12.33 20.87 29.56
CA TYR A 558 12.08 19.69 30.41
C TYR A 558 12.68 19.79 31.82
N ALA A 559 13.88 20.38 31.98
CA ALA A 559 14.51 20.59 33.28
C ALA A 559 13.70 21.46 34.26
N ASP A 560 12.87 22.37 33.76
CA ASP A 560 11.98 23.24 34.55
C ASP A 560 10.55 22.66 34.70
N PHE A 561 10.23 21.47 34.15
CA PHE A 561 8.84 20.97 34.11
C PHE A 561 8.20 20.86 35.49
N ASP A 562 8.84 20.20 36.46
CA ASP A 562 8.25 20.03 37.80
C ASP A 562 8.12 21.40 38.54
N LYS A 563 8.95 22.41 38.23
CA LYS A 563 8.85 23.79 38.75
C LYS A 563 7.64 24.54 38.20
N TYR A 564 7.29 24.34 36.93
CA TYR A 564 6.05 24.86 36.33
C TYR A 564 4.87 23.89 36.50
N GLY A 565 4.96 22.88 37.37
CA GLY A 565 3.87 21.92 37.58
C GLY A 565 3.48 21.12 36.32
N ILE A 566 4.38 20.99 35.34
CA ILE A 566 4.19 20.22 34.12
C ILE A 566 4.57 18.76 34.40
N GLU A 567 3.81 17.81 33.87
CA GLU A 567 4.12 16.38 33.92
C GLU A 567 3.88 15.72 32.55
N ILE A 568 4.50 14.56 32.34
CA ILE A 568 4.33 13.74 31.13
C ILE A 568 3.90 12.34 31.56
N LYS A 569 2.87 11.79 30.91
CA LYS A 569 2.35 10.44 31.19
C LYS A 569 2.05 9.67 29.90
N ASP A 570 2.16 8.34 29.92
CA ASP A 570 1.59 7.50 28.86
C ASP A 570 0.06 7.65 28.80
N LYS A 571 -0.49 7.92 27.61
CA LYS A 571 -1.94 8.01 27.37
C LYS A 571 -2.68 6.70 27.67
N GLN A 572 -2.03 5.53 27.56
CA GLN A 572 -2.66 4.23 27.76
C GLN A 572 -2.70 3.79 29.23
N THR A 573 -1.58 3.92 29.95
CA THR A 573 -1.42 3.42 31.33
C THR A 573 -1.47 4.51 32.41
N GLY A 574 -1.22 5.77 32.06
CA GLY A 574 -1.07 6.87 33.02
C GLY A 574 0.29 6.92 33.73
N GLU A 575 1.25 6.05 33.37
CA GLU A 575 2.59 6.02 33.96
C GLU A 575 3.37 7.31 33.68
N LYS A 576 3.99 7.93 34.71
CA LYS A 576 4.83 9.15 34.55
C LYS A 576 6.06 8.79 33.72
N LEU A 577 6.27 9.50 32.61
CA LEU A 577 7.49 9.37 31.81
C LEU A 577 8.55 10.34 32.34
N THR A 578 9.80 9.89 32.41
CA THR A 578 10.94 10.68 32.89
C THR A 578 12.16 10.47 32.00
N HIS A 579 13.03 11.48 31.96
CA HIS A 579 14.35 11.32 31.37
C HIS A 579 15.12 10.18 32.07
N GLY A 580 15.86 9.37 31.30
CA GLY A 580 16.59 8.21 31.83
C GLY A 580 15.74 6.97 32.13
N MET A 581 14.43 6.99 31.82
CA MET A 581 13.55 5.83 31.99
C MET A 581 13.90 4.69 31.01
N ASP A 582 13.91 3.44 31.48
CA ASP A 582 13.88 2.26 30.60
C ASP A 582 12.55 2.21 29.82
N ILE A 583 12.67 2.24 28.49
CA ILE A 583 11.55 2.23 27.55
C ILE A 583 11.38 0.91 26.82
N SER A 584 12.12 -0.15 27.18
CA SER A 584 12.06 -1.47 26.50
C SER A 584 10.63 -2.02 26.37
N LYS A 585 9.81 -1.87 27.42
CA LYS A 585 8.38 -2.25 27.46
C LYS A 585 7.47 -1.43 26.54
N PHE A 586 7.87 -0.22 26.15
CA PHE A 586 7.15 0.64 25.21
C PHE A 586 7.70 0.50 23.79
N ALA A 587 9.02 0.34 23.63
CA ALA A 587 9.72 0.20 22.36
C ALA A 587 9.19 -0.96 21.50
N ALA A 588 8.80 -2.06 22.14
CA ALA A 588 8.15 -3.20 21.48
C ALA A 588 6.82 -2.86 20.76
N LYS A 589 6.19 -1.72 21.06
CA LYS A 589 4.98 -1.22 20.36
C LYS A 589 5.31 -0.36 19.12
N GLY A 590 6.58 -0.03 18.87
CA GLY A 590 7.02 0.85 17.78
C GLY A 590 6.71 2.34 17.98
N ALA A 591 5.58 2.69 18.60
CA ALA A 591 5.25 4.04 19.03
C ALA A 591 4.31 4.05 20.24
N MET A 592 4.22 5.19 20.92
CA MET A 592 3.22 5.49 21.95
C MET A 592 2.74 6.94 21.86
N THR A 593 1.72 7.29 22.62
CA THR A 593 1.26 8.67 22.79
C THR A 593 1.47 9.09 24.24
N ALA A 594 2.24 10.15 24.45
CA ALA A 594 2.37 10.81 25.73
C ALA A 594 1.33 11.95 25.83
N VAL A 595 0.75 12.12 27.01
CA VAL A 595 0.02 13.34 27.39
C VAL A 595 0.96 14.18 28.25
N ILE A 596 1.20 15.43 27.84
CA ILE A 596 1.86 16.44 28.65
C ILE A 596 0.77 17.31 29.27
N SER A 597 0.76 17.48 30.58
CA SER A 597 -0.26 18.24 31.32
C SER A 597 0.35 19.30 32.24
N HIS A 598 -0.27 20.49 32.26
CA HIS A 598 0.05 21.55 33.22
C HIS A 598 -0.96 21.49 34.38
N LYS A 599 -0.50 21.14 35.59
CA LYS A 599 -1.38 20.76 36.73
C LYS A 599 -2.34 21.87 37.15
N GLU A 600 -1.88 23.11 37.25
CA GLU A 600 -2.68 24.24 37.75
C GLU A 600 -3.82 24.62 36.80
N SER A 601 -3.57 24.59 35.48
CA SER A 601 -4.55 24.99 34.47
C SER A 601 -5.35 23.81 33.89
N LYS A 602 -4.96 22.57 34.17
CA LYS A 602 -5.49 21.34 33.54
C LYS A 602 -5.42 21.33 32.01
N ARG A 603 -4.57 22.15 31.39
CA ARG A 603 -4.31 22.12 29.94
C ARG A 603 -3.43 20.93 29.61
N THR A 604 -3.66 20.33 28.45
CA THR A 604 -3.02 19.09 28.02
C THR A 604 -2.68 19.13 26.52
N VAL A 605 -1.53 18.59 26.14
CA VAL A 605 -1.16 18.34 24.74
C VAL A 605 -0.70 16.90 24.55
N GLU A 606 -1.13 16.29 23.45
CA GLU A 606 -0.70 14.93 23.08
C GLU A 606 0.50 14.98 22.13
N MET A 607 1.57 14.26 22.48
CA MET A 607 2.78 14.10 21.71
C MET A 607 2.97 12.62 21.36
N ALA A 608 3.29 12.31 20.10
CA ALA A 608 3.72 10.96 19.74
C ALA A 608 5.19 10.75 20.15
N ILE A 609 5.52 9.58 20.70
CA ILE A 609 6.89 9.12 20.87
C ILE A 609 7.07 7.92 19.94
N TRP A 610 8.00 8.02 18.99
CA TRP A 610 8.32 6.98 18.02
C TRP A 610 9.62 6.29 18.43
N PHE A 611 9.62 4.96 18.43
CA PHE A 611 10.75 4.12 18.80
C PHE A 611 11.42 3.53 17.56
N GLY A 612 12.75 3.47 17.57
CA GLY A 612 13.56 2.94 16.48
C GLY A 612 15.04 3.17 16.74
N ALA A 613 15.92 2.87 15.79
CA ALA A 613 17.37 3.02 15.97
C ALA A 613 17.89 4.48 15.89
N TYR A 614 17.04 5.47 16.20
CA TYR A 614 17.34 6.90 16.08
C TYR A 614 18.57 7.31 16.90
N SER A 615 19.40 8.20 16.34
CA SER A 615 20.61 8.68 17.01
C SER A 615 20.90 10.12 16.63
N LYS A 616 21.37 10.91 17.60
CA LYS A 616 21.94 12.26 17.37
C LYS A 616 23.44 12.21 17.08
N ASP A 617 24.06 11.04 17.23
CA ASP A 617 25.47 10.85 16.98
C ASP A 617 25.73 10.64 15.47
N TYR A 618 25.74 11.76 14.74
CA TYR A 618 25.92 11.78 13.28
C TYR A 618 27.38 11.52 12.89
N VAL A 619 27.60 10.85 11.76
CA VAL A 619 28.90 10.77 11.10
C VAL A 619 29.29 12.15 10.60
N LYS A 620 30.45 12.65 11.06
CA LYS A 620 31.00 13.98 10.72
C LYS A 620 32.35 13.94 10.01
N GLU A 621 33.06 12.82 10.07
CA GLU A 621 34.31 12.64 9.34
C GLU A 621 34.31 11.29 8.61
N MET A 622 34.92 11.27 7.42
CA MET A 622 35.27 10.06 6.69
C MET A 622 36.72 10.16 6.24
N GLU A 623 37.46 9.06 6.38
CA GLU A 623 38.85 8.95 6.00
C GLU A 623 39.07 7.64 5.24
N TYR A 624 40.12 7.58 4.43
CA TYR A 624 40.56 6.40 3.69
C TYR A 624 42.06 6.16 3.85
N SER A 625 42.46 4.89 3.77
CA SER A 625 43.85 4.45 3.85
C SER A 625 44.24 3.67 2.59
N LEU A 626 45.48 3.90 2.15
CA LEU A 626 46.10 3.30 0.95
C LEU A 626 47.27 2.38 1.30
N ASP A 627 47.49 2.12 2.60
CA ASP A 627 48.66 1.44 3.18
C ASP A 627 48.28 0.48 4.32
N ASP A 628 47.09 -0.15 4.19
CA ASP A 628 46.51 -1.14 5.11
C ASP A 628 46.07 -0.59 6.49
N GLY A 629 45.94 0.73 6.62
CA GLY A 629 45.46 1.43 7.82
C GLY A 629 46.55 2.16 8.61
N LYS A 630 47.77 2.27 8.08
CA LYS A 630 48.91 2.91 8.76
C LYS A 630 48.83 4.44 8.68
N THR A 631 48.46 4.97 7.53
CA THR A 631 48.12 6.39 7.34
C THR A 631 46.70 6.55 6.83
N TRP A 632 46.07 7.65 7.23
CA TRP A 632 44.69 7.98 6.91
C TRP A 632 44.62 9.36 6.27
N LYS A 633 43.87 9.46 5.19
CA LYS A 633 43.60 10.69 4.43
C LYS A 633 42.13 11.02 4.54
N LYS A 634 41.79 12.28 4.77
CA LYS A 634 40.40 12.74 4.84
C LYS A 634 39.75 12.66 3.46
N VAL A 635 38.47 12.29 3.42
CA VAL A 635 37.61 12.52 2.25
C VAL A 635 37.20 13.99 2.31
N GLU A 636 37.75 14.82 1.42
CA GLU A 636 37.44 16.25 1.38
C GLU A 636 36.05 16.52 0.79
N ASN A 637 35.33 17.46 1.41
CA ASN A 637 33.95 17.83 1.06
C ASN A 637 33.01 16.62 0.84
N PRO A 638 32.85 15.73 1.83
CA PRO A 638 32.07 14.51 1.69
C PRO A 638 30.58 14.84 1.48
N ILE A 639 29.92 14.06 0.64
CA ILE A 639 28.49 14.16 0.34
C ILE A 639 27.69 13.91 1.63
N LEU A 640 26.77 14.81 1.95
CA LEU A 640 25.85 14.70 3.08
C LEU A 640 24.60 13.92 2.67
N SER A 641 23.95 13.25 3.62
CA SER A 641 22.74 12.47 3.34
C SER A 641 21.54 13.38 2.99
N ASP A 642 20.85 13.05 1.90
CA ASP A 642 19.59 13.70 1.50
C ASP A 642 18.50 13.58 2.58
N GLU A 643 18.47 12.45 3.29
CA GLU A 643 17.52 12.20 4.40
C GLU A 643 17.88 12.96 5.67
N ASN A 644 19.18 13.26 5.87
CA ASN A 644 19.68 13.95 7.06
C ASN A 644 20.98 14.70 6.75
N LYS A 645 20.86 16.00 6.47
CA LYS A 645 21.99 16.89 6.15
C LYS A 645 23.01 17.07 7.28
N ASN A 646 22.73 16.60 8.50
CA ASN A 646 23.74 16.57 9.56
C ASN A 646 24.70 15.37 9.46
N ASN A 647 24.40 14.38 8.62
CA ASN A 647 25.13 13.11 8.50
C ASN A 647 25.85 13.00 7.15
N ILE A 648 27.05 12.43 7.13
CA ILE A 648 27.72 12.01 5.89
C ILE A 648 26.97 10.83 5.25
N ALA A 649 26.84 10.81 3.93
CA ALA A 649 26.17 9.75 3.17
C ALA A 649 26.99 8.45 3.08
N ASP A 650 26.30 7.32 2.95
CA ASP A 650 26.89 5.99 2.66
C ASP A 650 27.61 5.95 1.29
N ARG A 651 27.21 6.84 0.37
CA ARG A 651 27.72 6.96 -1.00
C ARG A 651 28.62 8.16 -1.14
N GLN A 652 29.81 7.94 -1.68
CA GLN A 652 30.81 8.97 -1.93
C GLN A 652 31.48 8.73 -3.29
N THR A 653 32.01 9.79 -3.89
CA THR A 653 32.91 9.70 -5.03
C THR A 653 34.31 10.10 -4.60
N VAL A 654 35.31 9.24 -4.83
CA VAL A 654 36.70 9.48 -4.45
C VAL A 654 37.59 9.40 -5.69
N LYS A 655 38.37 10.45 -5.94
CA LYS A 655 39.28 10.54 -7.08
C LYS A 655 40.65 10.02 -6.70
N LEU A 656 41.17 9.07 -7.50
CA LEU A 656 42.51 8.47 -7.29
C LEU A 656 43.23 8.25 -8.63
N PRO A 657 44.56 8.40 -8.68
CA PRO A 657 45.35 8.10 -9.88
C PRO A 657 45.51 6.59 -10.12
N LYS A 658 45.81 6.23 -11.38
CA LYS A 658 45.92 4.84 -11.86
C LYS A 658 46.92 3.97 -11.08
N SER A 659 47.89 4.58 -10.41
CA SER A 659 48.89 3.92 -9.55
C SER A 659 48.32 3.21 -8.31
N TYR A 660 47.01 3.32 -8.05
CA TYR A 660 46.31 2.57 -7.00
C TYR A 660 45.41 1.43 -7.51
N LEU A 661 45.28 1.22 -8.82
CA LEU A 661 44.47 0.12 -9.35
C LEU A 661 44.91 -1.23 -8.79
N GLY A 662 43.95 -2.07 -8.43
CA GLY A 662 44.15 -3.39 -7.82
C GLY A 662 44.62 -3.37 -6.37
N LYS A 663 44.99 -2.22 -5.78
CA LYS A 663 45.42 -2.15 -4.37
C LYS A 663 44.22 -2.16 -3.42
N ASN A 664 44.40 -2.79 -2.26
CA ASN A 664 43.44 -2.71 -1.17
C ASN A 664 43.35 -1.26 -0.64
N ILE A 665 42.12 -0.83 -0.35
CA ILE A 665 41.81 0.45 0.29
C ILE A 665 40.94 0.15 1.50
N LYS A 666 41.13 0.91 2.58
CA LYS A 666 40.25 0.87 3.76
C LYS A 666 39.57 2.22 3.93
N PHE A 667 38.37 2.21 4.48
CA PHE A 667 37.67 3.43 4.89
C PHE A 667 37.39 3.38 6.39
N ARG A 668 37.28 4.55 7.02
CA ARG A 668 36.70 4.68 8.34
C ARG A 668 35.83 5.92 8.42
N THR A 669 34.84 5.90 9.29
CA THR A 669 34.02 7.06 9.64
C THR A 669 34.15 7.37 11.12
N LYS A 670 33.96 8.64 11.49
CA LYS A 670 33.90 9.09 12.87
C LYS A 670 32.62 9.89 13.11
N THR A 671 31.97 9.63 14.23
CA THR A 671 30.75 10.34 14.66
C THR A 671 31.06 11.48 15.64
N ILE A 672 30.05 12.28 16.01
CA ILE A 672 30.16 13.42 16.94
C ILE A 672 30.73 12.99 18.31
N SER A 673 30.36 11.81 18.80
CA SER A 673 30.87 11.20 20.04
C SER A 673 32.33 10.77 19.96
N GLY A 674 32.93 10.76 18.76
CA GLY A 674 34.27 10.26 18.50
C GLY A 674 34.32 8.75 18.20
N ALA A 675 33.20 8.03 18.18
CA ALA A 675 33.18 6.61 17.83
C ALA A 675 33.63 6.39 16.37
N ILE A 676 34.49 5.37 16.16
CA ILE A 676 35.11 5.06 14.87
C ILE A 676 34.57 3.74 14.33
N TYR A 677 34.15 3.74 13.07
CA TYR A 677 33.67 2.55 12.35
C TYR A 677 34.57 2.30 11.14
N ASN A 678 35.15 1.10 11.05
CA ASN A 678 36.08 0.72 9.99
C ASN A 678 35.36 -0.12 8.91
N TYR A 679 35.75 0.07 7.65
CA TYR A 679 35.14 -0.53 6.48
C TYR A 679 36.19 -1.09 5.52
N GLU A 680 35.99 -2.32 5.06
CA GLU A 680 36.92 -3.05 4.19
C GLU A 680 36.16 -3.70 3.01
N SER A 681 36.87 -3.96 1.91
CA SER A 681 36.33 -4.70 0.77
C SER A 681 37.23 -5.86 0.38
N LYS A 682 36.64 -6.86 -0.27
CA LYS A 682 37.38 -7.95 -0.93
C LYS A 682 37.85 -7.57 -2.34
N GLU A 683 37.42 -6.42 -2.84
CA GLU A 683 37.81 -5.87 -4.14
C GLU A 683 38.91 -4.82 -3.95
N GLY A 684 40.03 -4.96 -4.68
CA GLY A 684 41.00 -3.88 -4.84
C GLY A 684 40.44 -2.72 -5.69
N MET A 685 41.06 -1.55 -5.63
CA MET A 685 40.56 -0.34 -6.30
C MET A 685 40.40 -0.54 -7.81
N GLN A 686 39.21 -0.21 -8.31
CA GLN A 686 38.84 -0.19 -9.73
C GLN A 686 37.95 1.03 -9.96
N TYR A 687 37.98 1.63 -11.16
CA TYR A 687 37.17 2.81 -11.51
C TYR A 687 35.69 2.46 -11.75
N LYS A 688 35.04 2.05 -10.68
CA LYS A 688 33.63 1.68 -10.58
C LYS A 688 33.13 1.99 -9.16
N LYS A 689 31.87 1.68 -8.91
CA LYS A 689 31.30 1.65 -7.55
C LYS A 689 31.71 0.35 -6.84
N ILE A 690 32.42 0.46 -5.72
CA ILE A 690 32.83 -0.66 -4.86
C ILE A 690 32.10 -0.56 -3.52
N LYS A 691 31.72 -1.73 -2.96
CA LYS A 691 31.11 -1.86 -1.64
C LYS A 691 32.19 -2.19 -0.60
N PHE A 692 32.19 -1.46 0.51
CA PHE A 692 33.06 -1.70 1.67
C PHE A 692 32.16 -2.02 2.87
N ASP A 693 32.22 -3.24 3.39
CA ASP A 693 31.41 -3.67 4.53
C ASP A 693 32.01 -3.19 5.86
N CYS A 694 31.14 -2.82 6.81
CA CYS A 694 31.57 -2.46 8.16
C CYS A 694 32.15 -3.69 8.87
N VAL A 695 33.39 -3.59 9.36
CA VAL A 695 34.17 -4.70 9.95
C VAL A 695 33.53 -5.24 11.24
N THR A 696 32.72 -4.43 11.93
CA THR A 696 32.02 -4.84 13.16
C THR A 696 30.53 -4.53 13.08
N GLU A 697 29.68 -5.29 13.78
CA GLU A 697 28.23 -5.08 13.78
C GLU A 697 27.76 -3.85 14.60
N SER A 698 28.69 -3.06 15.15
CA SER A 698 28.43 -1.87 15.98
C SER A 698 27.62 -0.77 15.27
N TYR A 699 27.56 -0.77 13.94
CA TYR A 699 26.65 0.09 13.18
C TYR A 699 25.17 -0.13 13.57
N LYS A 700 24.81 -1.32 14.06
CA LYS A 700 23.43 -1.66 14.50
C LYS A 700 22.97 -0.87 15.73
N ASP A 701 23.86 -0.14 16.40
CA ASP A 701 23.54 0.68 17.58
C ASP A 701 23.36 2.17 17.24
N ASN A 702 23.71 2.59 16.02
CA ASN A 702 23.61 3.98 15.56
C ASN A 702 23.13 4.04 14.09
N ALA A 703 21.85 4.34 13.84
CA ALA A 703 21.29 4.36 12.48
C ALA A 703 21.89 5.41 11.53
N ASN A 704 22.72 6.33 12.02
CA ASN A 704 23.48 7.26 11.19
C ASN A 704 24.67 6.57 10.49
N VAL A 705 25.05 5.36 10.94
CA VAL A 705 26.20 4.59 10.47
C VAL A 705 25.71 3.51 9.51
N GLY A 706 26.13 3.59 8.25
CA GLY A 706 25.82 2.57 7.25
C GLY A 706 26.46 1.22 7.58
N PHE A 707 25.75 0.12 7.33
CA PHE A 707 26.30 -1.24 7.41
C PHE A 707 27.43 -1.49 6.40
N ALA A 708 27.47 -0.69 5.34
CA ALA A 708 28.51 -0.64 4.32
C ALA A 708 28.62 0.79 3.77
N LEU A 709 29.77 1.12 3.20
CA LEU A 709 29.98 2.28 2.34
C LEU A 709 29.99 1.87 0.87
N PHE A 710 29.66 2.81 0.01
CA PHE A 710 29.47 2.62 -1.42
C PHE A 710 30.26 3.68 -2.19
N ILE A 711 31.55 3.41 -2.40
CA ILE A 711 32.50 4.38 -2.95
C ILE A 711 32.60 4.21 -4.46
N THR A 712 32.30 5.26 -5.21
CA THR A 712 32.60 5.33 -6.65
C THR A 712 34.01 5.90 -6.82
N PHE A 713 34.92 5.12 -7.40
CA PHE A 713 36.24 5.63 -7.75
C PHE A 713 36.23 6.24 -9.15
N GLU A 714 36.73 7.47 -9.25
CA GLU A 714 36.97 8.18 -10.52
C GLU A 714 38.47 8.34 -10.74
N GLU A 715 38.90 8.36 -12.01
CA GLU A 715 40.28 8.71 -12.35
C GLU A 715 40.56 10.17 -11.98
N ASP A 716 41.55 10.39 -11.13
CA ASP A 716 42.07 11.71 -10.86
C ASP A 716 42.86 12.25 -12.07
N LYS A 717 42.14 12.92 -12.97
CA LYS A 717 42.69 13.60 -14.15
C LYS A 717 43.45 14.89 -13.81
N SER A 718 43.54 15.28 -12.53
CA SER A 718 44.39 16.39 -12.07
C SER A 718 45.79 15.94 -11.65
N ALA A 719 46.01 14.63 -11.46
CA ALA A 719 47.35 14.07 -11.38
C ALA A 719 48.15 14.40 -12.66
N PRO A 720 49.44 14.77 -12.56
CA PRO A 720 50.20 15.21 -13.72
C PRO A 720 50.29 14.09 -14.75
N LYS A 721 49.93 14.40 -16.00
CA LYS A 721 50.17 13.50 -17.13
C LYS A 721 51.66 13.12 -17.16
N PRO A 722 52.02 11.84 -17.42
CA PRO A 722 53.39 11.55 -17.82
C PRO A 722 53.74 12.40 -19.05
N PRO A 723 54.98 12.93 -19.13
CA PRO A 723 55.32 13.96 -20.11
C PRO A 723 55.08 13.44 -21.52
N THR A 724 54.32 14.18 -22.32
CA THR A 724 54.08 13.85 -23.73
C THR A 724 55.40 14.01 -24.50
N PRO A 725 56.03 12.94 -25.00
CA PRO A 725 57.28 13.07 -25.71
C PRO A 725 56.98 13.63 -27.10
N GLY A 726 57.64 14.73 -27.46
CA GLY A 726 57.66 15.20 -28.84
C GLY A 726 58.26 14.14 -29.76
N GLY A 727 57.61 13.90 -30.89
CA GLY A 727 58.07 13.00 -31.94
C GLY A 727 57.31 13.29 -33.22
N GLU A 728 57.96 13.09 -34.35
CA GLU A 728 57.37 13.30 -35.68
C GLU A 728 56.69 12.00 -36.16
N GLU A 729 55.70 12.09 -37.04
CA GLU A 729 55.11 10.89 -37.63
C GLU A 729 56.11 10.28 -38.64
N ALA A 730 56.26 8.95 -38.60
CA ALA A 730 57.30 8.24 -39.32
C ALA A 730 57.09 8.33 -40.85
N GLY A 731 58.18 8.58 -41.58
CA GLY A 731 58.14 8.65 -43.04
C GLY A 731 57.76 7.33 -43.69
N GLU A 732 57.38 7.39 -44.96
CA GLU A 732 57.09 6.19 -45.74
C GLU A 732 58.35 5.30 -45.82
N GLY A 733 58.21 4.04 -45.38
CA GLY A 733 59.31 3.09 -45.23
C GLY A 733 60.07 3.11 -43.89
N ASP A 734 59.84 4.09 -42.99
CA ASP A 734 60.61 4.20 -41.74
C ASP A 734 60.17 3.21 -40.66
N ILE A 735 58.87 2.96 -40.54
CA ILE A 735 58.31 1.88 -39.69
C ILE A 735 57.26 1.13 -40.51
N GLY A 736 57.50 -0.16 -40.74
CA GLY A 736 56.54 -1.08 -41.36
C GLY A 736 55.94 -2.00 -40.32
N VAL A 737 54.61 -2.13 -40.34
CA VAL A 737 53.88 -3.16 -39.59
C VAL A 737 52.57 -3.39 -40.32
N THR A 738 52.17 -4.64 -40.45
CA THR A 738 50.88 -5.04 -41.04
C THR A 738 50.17 -5.89 -40.00
N MET A 739 49.11 -5.34 -39.39
CA MET A 739 48.31 -6.10 -38.43
C MET A 739 47.51 -7.19 -39.16
N PRO A 740 47.25 -8.36 -38.54
CA PRO A 740 46.47 -9.43 -39.16
C PRO A 740 45.06 -8.94 -39.56
N ALA A 741 44.64 -9.24 -40.79
CA ALA A 741 43.35 -8.78 -41.30
C ALA A 741 42.14 -9.39 -40.56
N GLY A 742 42.30 -10.59 -39.99
CA GLY A 742 41.33 -11.22 -39.08
C GLY A 742 41.50 -10.85 -37.60
N GLY A 743 42.36 -9.87 -37.28
CA GLY A 743 42.70 -9.50 -35.91
C GLY A 743 43.52 -10.56 -35.15
N VAL A 744 43.55 -10.42 -33.83
CA VAL A 744 44.14 -11.38 -32.88
C VAL A 744 43.08 -11.91 -31.94
N LEU A 745 43.08 -13.21 -31.67
CA LEU A 745 42.08 -13.84 -30.81
C LEU A 745 42.51 -13.73 -29.34
N ASN A 746 41.60 -13.31 -28.45
CA ASN A 746 41.87 -13.19 -27.01
C ASN A 746 42.27 -14.55 -26.42
N HIS A 747 43.10 -14.56 -25.38
CA HIS A 747 43.58 -15.76 -24.68
C HIS A 747 44.38 -16.79 -25.53
N GLN A 748 44.41 -16.67 -26.86
CA GLN A 748 45.22 -17.50 -27.75
C GLN A 748 46.58 -16.84 -28.02
N LYS A 749 47.64 -17.67 -28.11
CA LYS A 749 48.98 -17.17 -28.44
C LYS A 749 49.01 -16.72 -29.90
N ILE A 750 49.39 -15.46 -30.15
CA ILE A 750 49.45 -14.93 -31.51
C ILE A 750 50.64 -15.49 -32.28
N ALA A 751 50.52 -15.53 -33.61
CA ALA A 751 51.68 -15.57 -34.49
C ALA A 751 52.46 -14.25 -34.34
N ASP A 752 53.79 -14.31 -34.36
CA ASP A 752 54.66 -13.14 -34.23
C ASP A 752 54.39 -12.13 -35.37
N ILE A 753 53.89 -10.94 -35.03
CA ILE A 753 53.59 -9.87 -36.02
C ILE A 753 54.89 -9.10 -36.28
N PRO A 754 55.47 -9.13 -37.50
CA PRO A 754 56.73 -8.46 -37.78
C PRO A 754 56.59 -6.93 -37.81
N VAL A 755 57.58 -6.24 -37.25
CA VAL A 755 57.74 -4.79 -37.28
C VAL A 755 59.07 -4.47 -37.93
N THR A 756 59.04 -3.97 -39.17
CA THR A 756 60.26 -3.57 -39.90
C THR A 756 60.65 -2.13 -39.56
N ALA A 757 61.95 -1.88 -39.53
CA ALA A 757 62.55 -0.58 -39.33
C ALA A 757 63.32 -0.17 -40.60
N GLY A 758 63.14 1.08 -41.03
CA GLY A 758 63.87 1.66 -42.16
C GLY A 758 65.35 1.88 -41.87
N SER A 759 66.13 2.25 -42.90
CA SER A 759 67.56 2.53 -42.73
C SER A 759 67.79 3.68 -41.74
N GLY A 760 68.64 3.43 -40.74
CA GLY A 760 68.91 4.37 -39.65
C GLY A 760 67.81 4.50 -38.60
N VAL A 761 66.81 3.60 -38.60
CA VAL A 761 65.74 3.54 -37.59
C VAL A 761 66.04 2.46 -36.54
N THR A 762 65.89 2.79 -35.26
CA THR A 762 65.90 1.82 -34.14
C THR A 762 64.55 1.83 -33.44
N LEU A 763 63.89 0.69 -33.31
CA LEU A 763 62.61 0.57 -32.58
C LEU A 763 62.86 0.66 -31.06
N GLU A 764 61.95 1.32 -30.34
CA GLU A 764 62.07 1.51 -28.89
C GLU A 764 60.91 0.89 -28.10
N SER A 765 59.66 1.06 -28.54
CA SER A 765 58.47 0.55 -27.84
C SER A 765 57.23 0.47 -28.73
N ALA A 766 56.21 -0.25 -28.25
CA ALA A 766 54.86 -0.18 -28.77
C ALA A 766 53.90 0.14 -27.62
N GLU A 767 53.23 1.29 -27.70
CA GLU A 767 52.24 1.75 -26.74
C GLU A 767 50.83 1.41 -27.22
N GLY A 768 49.87 1.23 -26.31
CA GLY A 768 48.48 0.92 -26.66
C GLY A 768 48.21 -0.53 -27.09
N LEU A 769 49.20 -1.42 -26.95
CA LEU A 769 48.95 -2.87 -26.99
C LEU A 769 48.03 -3.30 -25.83
N PRO A 770 47.16 -4.31 -26.02
CA PRO A 770 46.45 -4.96 -24.92
C PRO A 770 47.42 -5.72 -24.00
N ASN A 771 46.97 -6.03 -22.78
CA ASN A 771 47.73 -6.85 -21.83
C ASN A 771 48.17 -8.18 -22.45
N GLY A 772 49.32 -8.70 -22.02
CA GLY A 772 49.88 -9.96 -22.49
C GLY A 772 50.55 -9.92 -23.88
N LEU A 773 50.35 -8.84 -24.67
CA LEU A 773 51.14 -8.54 -25.87
C LEU A 773 52.27 -7.54 -25.58
N LYS A 774 53.40 -7.71 -26.27
CA LYS A 774 54.59 -6.84 -26.16
C LYS A 774 55.38 -6.78 -27.47
N LEU A 775 56.12 -5.70 -27.68
CA LEU A 775 57.16 -5.61 -28.69
C LEU A 775 58.45 -6.25 -28.13
N GLU A 776 58.96 -7.29 -28.80
CA GLU A 776 60.26 -7.90 -28.50
C GLU A 776 61.17 -7.77 -29.73
N GLY A 777 62.10 -6.82 -29.67
CA GLY A 777 62.97 -6.50 -30.81
C GLY A 777 62.16 -5.96 -32.01
N ASN A 778 62.09 -6.74 -33.09
CA ASN A 778 61.43 -6.39 -34.35
C ASN A 778 60.09 -7.11 -34.57
N LYS A 779 59.41 -7.55 -33.50
CA LYS A 779 58.13 -8.26 -33.59
C LYS A 779 57.22 -8.01 -32.38
N ILE A 780 55.91 -7.98 -32.60
CA ILE A 780 54.90 -8.02 -31.54
C ILE A 780 54.53 -9.47 -31.29
N THR A 781 54.57 -9.91 -30.04
CA THR A 781 54.37 -11.30 -29.63
C THR A 781 53.67 -11.40 -28.28
N GLY A 782 53.14 -12.58 -27.95
CA GLY A 782 52.50 -12.89 -26.67
C GLY A 782 51.15 -13.60 -26.82
N THR A 783 50.31 -13.42 -25.81
CA THR A 783 48.92 -13.91 -25.74
C THR A 783 48.08 -12.76 -25.22
N PRO A 784 46.98 -12.33 -25.86
CA PRO A 784 46.17 -11.23 -25.34
C PRO A 784 45.43 -11.64 -24.06
N GLU A 785 45.50 -10.78 -23.04
CA GLU A 785 44.84 -10.94 -21.75
C GLU A 785 43.84 -9.80 -21.51
N ILE A 786 42.89 -9.66 -22.45
CA ILE A 786 41.80 -8.69 -22.36
C ILE A 786 40.69 -9.31 -21.50
N ALA A 787 40.09 -8.54 -20.58
CA ALA A 787 38.96 -9.03 -19.79
C ALA A 787 37.67 -9.04 -20.63
N ASP A 788 36.81 -10.05 -20.47
CA ASP A 788 35.57 -10.17 -21.26
C ASP A 788 34.66 -8.93 -21.20
N SER A 789 34.64 -8.24 -20.05
CA SER A 789 33.89 -6.98 -19.85
C SER A 789 34.42 -5.79 -20.65
N GLU A 790 35.57 -5.91 -21.33
CA GLU A 790 36.08 -4.91 -22.26
C GLU A 790 35.52 -5.04 -23.68
N PHE A 791 34.92 -6.18 -24.04
CA PHE A 791 34.22 -6.42 -25.31
C PHE A 791 32.74 -6.06 -25.14
N THR A 792 32.40 -4.79 -25.36
CA THR A 792 31.08 -4.23 -25.03
C THR A 792 30.10 -4.32 -26.20
N ASP A 793 29.08 -5.19 -26.10
CA ASP A 793 28.00 -5.46 -27.08
C ASP A 793 28.44 -5.91 -28.49
N GLU A 794 29.68 -5.64 -28.87
CA GLU A 794 30.40 -6.15 -30.03
C GLU A 794 31.50 -7.11 -29.52
N VAL A 795 31.56 -8.34 -30.04
CA VAL A 795 32.50 -9.40 -29.61
C VAL A 795 33.94 -9.21 -30.15
N GLN A 796 34.32 -7.96 -30.36
CA GLN A 796 35.57 -7.51 -30.95
C GLN A 796 35.93 -6.10 -30.45
N LYS A 797 37.21 -5.74 -30.47
CA LYS A 797 37.70 -4.45 -29.97
C LYS A 797 38.95 -3.98 -30.70
N THR A 798 38.97 -2.72 -31.14
CA THR A 798 40.13 -2.13 -31.83
C THR A 798 41.01 -1.34 -30.88
N TYR A 799 42.29 -1.72 -30.81
CA TYR A 799 43.34 -1.03 -30.04
C TYR A 799 44.21 -0.17 -30.97
N LYS A 800 44.39 1.12 -30.63
CA LYS A 800 45.29 2.01 -31.37
C LYS A 800 46.72 1.86 -30.87
N VAL A 801 47.51 1.04 -31.58
CA VAL A 801 48.89 0.71 -31.23
C VAL A 801 49.83 1.75 -31.84
N LYS A 802 50.63 2.42 -30.99
CA LYS A 802 51.61 3.43 -31.37
C LYS A 802 53.02 2.86 -31.23
N ILE A 803 53.60 2.44 -32.35
CA ILE A 803 54.99 1.97 -32.41
C ILE A 803 55.92 3.19 -32.46
N LYS A 804 56.96 3.20 -31.63
CA LYS A 804 57.97 4.25 -31.54
C LYS A 804 59.35 3.74 -31.94
N GLY A 805 60.12 4.62 -32.56
CA GLY A 805 61.54 4.41 -32.81
C GLY A 805 62.30 5.73 -32.86
N LYS A 806 63.61 5.66 -33.06
CA LYS A 806 64.47 6.82 -33.31
C LYS A 806 65.10 6.74 -34.68
N LYS A 807 65.16 7.88 -35.38
CA LYS A 807 65.84 8.07 -36.66
C LYS A 807 66.69 9.33 -36.58
N GLY A 808 68.01 9.21 -36.78
CA GLY A 808 68.94 10.34 -36.66
C GLY A 808 68.88 11.05 -35.30
N GLY A 809 68.60 10.32 -34.22
CA GLY A 809 68.44 10.87 -32.86
C GLY A 809 67.07 11.47 -32.54
N LYS A 810 66.23 11.78 -33.54
CA LYS A 810 64.83 12.21 -33.32
C LYS A 810 63.93 11.01 -33.03
N THR A 811 62.96 11.18 -32.14
CA THR A 811 61.85 10.23 -31.95
C THR A 811 60.87 10.32 -33.11
N ILE A 812 60.53 9.18 -33.72
CA ILE A 812 59.47 9.02 -34.71
C ILE A 812 58.44 7.98 -34.24
N PHE A 813 57.21 8.05 -34.77
CA PHE A 813 56.18 7.06 -34.45
C PHE A 813 55.31 6.67 -35.64
N LYS A 814 54.69 5.50 -35.57
CA LYS A 814 53.59 5.08 -36.46
C LYS A 814 52.44 4.54 -35.63
N THR A 815 51.22 4.97 -35.95
CA THR A 815 50.00 4.47 -35.32
C THR A 815 49.31 3.48 -36.25
N VAL A 816 48.91 2.33 -35.73
CA VAL A 816 48.11 1.32 -36.47
C VAL A 816 47.04 0.71 -35.57
N ASP A 817 45.97 0.22 -36.19
CA ASP A 817 44.84 -0.35 -35.49
C ASP A 817 44.97 -1.88 -35.42
N LEU A 818 44.98 -2.41 -34.20
CA LEU A 818 44.99 -3.84 -33.90
C LEU A 818 43.57 -4.25 -33.49
N LEU A 819 42.89 -5.03 -34.33
CA LEU A 819 41.63 -5.67 -33.98
C LEU A 819 41.91 -6.87 -33.07
N ALA A 820 41.26 -6.92 -31.91
CA ALA A 820 41.18 -8.09 -31.04
C ALA A 820 39.77 -8.69 -31.11
N LEU A 821 39.66 -10.02 -31.16
CA LEU A 821 38.40 -10.76 -31.16
C LEU A 821 38.23 -11.51 -29.84
N GLN A 822 36.98 -11.70 -29.39
CA GLN A 822 36.69 -12.43 -28.17
C GLN A 822 36.66 -13.95 -28.40
N ASP A 823 37.36 -14.68 -27.52
CA ASP A 823 37.32 -16.13 -27.30
C ASP A 823 37.19 -16.31 -25.78
N LYS A 824 35.97 -16.59 -25.32
CA LYS A 824 35.53 -16.45 -23.92
C LYS A 824 35.47 -17.80 -23.20
N ASP A 825 35.14 -18.84 -23.94
CA ASP A 825 35.15 -20.24 -23.55
C ASP A 825 36.51 -20.94 -23.73
N ARG A 826 37.41 -20.32 -24.51
CA ARG A 826 38.84 -20.67 -24.78
C ARG A 826 39.04 -21.83 -25.72
N ASP A 827 38.18 -21.94 -26.73
CA ASP A 827 38.20 -23.04 -27.69
C ASP A 827 38.98 -22.75 -28.99
N GLY A 828 39.45 -21.51 -29.18
CA GLY A 828 40.21 -21.07 -30.35
C GLY A 828 39.37 -20.67 -31.56
N ILE A 829 38.06 -20.50 -31.40
CA ILE A 829 37.14 -19.86 -32.36
C ILE A 829 36.80 -18.47 -31.83
N SER A 830 36.44 -17.52 -32.72
CA SER A 830 35.92 -16.23 -32.26
C SER A 830 34.41 -16.27 -32.07
N ALA A 831 33.91 -15.58 -31.05
CA ALA A 831 32.47 -15.42 -30.82
C ALA A 831 31.73 -14.72 -32.00
N ASN A 832 32.47 -14.04 -32.88
CA ASN A 832 31.97 -13.52 -34.17
C ASN A 832 31.61 -14.67 -35.14
N ASP A 833 32.47 -15.70 -35.23
CA ASP A 833 32.33 -16.84 -36.15
C ASP A 833 31.29 -17.86 -35.66
N GLU A 834 31.12 -18.01 -34.35
CA GLU A 834 30.09 -18.87 -33.77
C GLU A 834 28.68 -18.24 -33.76
N GLY A 835 28.63 -16.90 -33.69
CA GLY A 835 27.42 -16.12 -33.52
C GLY A 835 26.88 -16.11 -32.07
N VAL A 836 25.76 -15.41 -31.89
CA VAL A 836 25.18 -14.92 -30.61
C VAL A 836 24.65 -16.00 -29.64
N LYS A 837 25.22 -17.20 -29.67
CA LYS A 837 24.99 -18.32 -28.73
C LYS A 837 26.23 -19.20 -28.48
N GLY A 838 27.33 -19.03 -29.23
CA GLY A 838 28.54 -19.83 -29.08
C GLY A 838 29.38 -19.44 -27.88
N ASP A 839 29.58 -18.12 -27.69
CA ASP A 839 30.43 -17.45 -26.70
C ASP A 839 30.31 -17.92 -25.24
N ASN A 840 29.29 -18.73 -24.93
CA ASN A 840 28.97 -19.22 -23.61
C ASN A 840 29.02 -20.76 -23.50
N ALA A 841 29.52 -21.51 -24.49
CA ALA A 841 29.61 -22.98 -24.44
C ALA A 841 30.59 -23.61 -25.47
N PHE A 842 31.75 -24.09 -25.00
CA PHE A 842 32.81 -24.80 -25.77
C PHE A 842 32.37 -25.50 -27.06
N THR A 843 32.90 -25.05 -28.21
CA THR A 843 32.56 -25.61 -29.55
C THR A 843 33.60 -26.64 -30.04
N PRO A 844 33.35 -27.97 -29.84
CA PRO A 844 34.31 -28.99 -30.25
C PRO A 844 34.47 -29.07 -31.78
N GLN A 845 35.70 -28.80 -32.25
CA GLN A 845 36.13 -29.02 -33.63
C GLN A 845 36.51 -30.50 -33.82
N LEU A 846 35.62 -31.29 -34.43
CA LEU A 846 35.85 -32.71 -34.64
C LEU A 846 36.72 -33.02 -35.88
N THR A 847 37.53 -34.08 -35.79
CA THR A 847 38.26 -34.69 -36.92
C THR A 847 37.34 -35.53 -37.81
N THR A 848 36.35 -36.19 -37.22
CA THR A 848 35.31 -36.99 -37.88
C THR A 848 34.03 -37.01 -37.04
N LEU A 849 32.87 -37.18 -37.69
CA LEU A 849 31.58 -37.41 -37.03
C LEU A 849 31.25 -38.91 -36.87
N PHE A 850 32.19 -39.80 -37.24
CA PHE A 850 31.97 -41.24 -37.35
C PHE A 850 33.10 -42.05 -36.72
N ILE A 851 32.74 -43.09 -35.97
CA ILE A 851 33.63 -44.18 -35.55
C ILE A 851 33.04 -45.49 -36.09
N THR A 852 33.86 -46.33 -36.72
CA THR A 852 33.46 -47.68 -37.15
C THR A 852 34.11 -48.73 -36.26
N LYS A 853 33.33 -49.73 -35.84
CA LYS A 853 33.73 -50.88 -35.03
C LYS A 853 33.02 -52.13 -35.57
N LYS A 854 33.57 -53.31 -35.35
CA LYS A 854 32.90 -54.59 -35.66
C LYS A 854 31.97 -55.01 -34.52
N LEU A 855 31.01 -55.86 -34.83
CA LEU A 855 30.18 -56.55 -33.83
C LEU A 855 31.05 -57.23 -32.76
N ASN A 856 30.77 -56.93 -31.49
CA ASN A 856 31.51 -57.36 -30.29
C ASN A 856 32.94 -56.84 -30.13
N ASP A 857 33.39 -55.84 -30.93
CA ASP A 857 34.58 -55.06 -30.57
C ASP A 857 34.39 -54.34 -29.21
N PRO A 858 35.48 -54.02 -28.48
CA PRO A 858 35.41 -53.09 -27.36
C PRO A 858 34.80 -51.74 -27.76
N ALA A 859 33.83 -51.28 -26.97
CA ALA A 859 33.20 -49.97 -27.13
C ALA A 859 34.26 -48.84 -27.11
N PRO A 860 34.09 -47.75 -27.88
CA PRO A 860 35.02 -46.63 -27.82
C PRO A 860 35.07 -46.05 -26.39
N THR A 861 36.29 -45.87 -25.90
CA THR A 861 36.60 -45.31 -24.58
C THR A 861 36.41 -43.79 -24.56
N LEU A 862 36.43 -43.19 -23.37
CA LEU A 862 36.42 -41.72 -23.24
C LEU A 862 37.56 -41.07 -24.02
N ASP A 863 38.74 -41.69 -24.03
CA ASP A 863 39.91 -41.12 -24.71
C ASP A 863 39.88 -41.34 -26.22
N ASP A 864 39.24 -42.41 -26.72
CA ASP A 864 38.88 -42.53 -28.16
C ASP A 864 37.99 -41.35 -28.61
N TYR A 865 37.01 -40.93 -27.79
CA TYR A 865 36.17 -39.77 -28.11
C TYR A 865 36.92 -38.44 -28.00
N LYS A 866 37.79 -38.25 -26.98
CA LYS A 866 38.64 -37.05 -26.86
C LYS A 866 39.59 -36.90 -28.04
N ALA A 867 40.17 -38.00 -28.53
CA ALA A 867 41.07 -38.00 -29.68
C ALA A 867 40.43 -37.50 -30.99
N LEU A 868 39.09 -37.39 -31.04
CA LEU A 868 38.38 -36.77 -32.16
C LEU A 868 38.32 -35.24 -32.09
N VAL A 869 38.62 -34.61 -30.95
CA VAL A 869 38.42 -33.17 -30.72
C VAL A 869 39.75 -32.43 -30.86
N LYS A 870 39.89 -31.64 -31.94
CA LYS A 870 41.14 -30.94 -32.29
C LYS A 870 41.52 -29.84 -31.30
N ASN A 871 40.53 -29.10 -30.80
CA ASN A 871 40.71 -27.94 -29.93
C ASN A 871 40.54 -28.25 -28.43
N LEU A 872 40.59 -29.53 -28.02
CA LEU A 872 40.47 -29.88 -26.60
C LEU A 872 41.73 -29.43 -25.84
N PRO A 873 41.62 -28.52 -24.85
CA PRO A 873 42.78 -27.99 -24.15
C PRO A 873 43.41 -29.01 -23.20
N LYS A 874 44.74 -28.94 -23.06
CA LYS A 874 45.56 -29.93 -22.31
C LYS A 874 45.70 -29.63 -20.81
N ASP A 875 45.20 -28.49 -20.35
CA ASP A 875 45.26 -28.02 -18.97
C ASP A 875 44.13 -28.58 -18.08
N GLY A 876 43.12 -29.23 -18.68
CA GLY A 876 41.95 -29.75 -17.98
C GLY A 876 40.82 -28.74 -17.78
N SER A 877 40.89 -27.55 -18.39
CA SER A 877 39.84 -26.52 -18.35
C SER A 877 38.51 -26.95 -18.96
N VAL A 878 38.47 -28.04 -19.74
CA VAL A 878 37.26 -28.59 -20.37
C VAL A 878 37.10 -30.07 -20.01
N THR A 879 36.00 -30.42 -19.34
CA THR A 879 35.64 -31.82 -19.05
C THR A 879 34.71 -32.38 -20.13
N VAL A 880 34.92 -33.64 -20.53
CA VAL A 880 34.13 -34.34 -21.55
C VAL A 880 33.33 -35.48 -20.92
N GLU A 881 32.02 -35.49 -21.11
CA GLU A 881 31.10 -36.55 -20.68
C GLU A 881 30.49 -37.28 -21.90
N VAL A 882 30.23 -38.59 -21.77
CA VAL A 882 29.71 -39.45 -22.85
C VAL A 882 28.31 -39.95 -22.46
N GLU A 883 27.29 -39.56 -23.23
CA GLU A 883 25.91 -40.03 -23.08
C GLU A 883 25.50 -40.97 -24.21
N ASN A 884 24.68 -41.97 -23.86
CA ASN A 884 24.17 -43.01 -24.77
C ASN A 884 25.30 -43.83 -25.45
N PRO A 885 26.16 -44.52 -24.68
CA PRO A 885 27.21 -45.36 -25.24
C PRO A 885 26.64 -46.49 -26.13
N PRO A 886 27.39 -46.94 -27.15
CA PRO A 886 26.91 -47.93 -28.11
C PRO A 886 26.80 -49.33 -27.50
N ASN A 887 25.74 -50.08 -27.86
CA ASN A 887 25.66 -51.50 -27.54
C ASN A 887 26.40 -52.30 -28.63
N MET A 888 27.60 -52.76 -28.29
CA MET A 888 28.52 -53.42 -29.22
C MET A 888 28.04 -54.80 -29.72
N SER A 889 27.00 -55.39 -29.11
CA SER A 889 26.46 -56.71 -29.48
C SER A 889 25.24 -56.66 -30.40
N VAL A 890 24.88 -55.48 -30.95
CA VAL A 890 23.81 -55.34 -31.95
C VAL A 890 24.29 -54.45 -33.10
N LYS A 891 24.34 -55.00 -34.32
CA LYS A 891 24.72 -54.29 -35.55
C LYS A 891 23.72 -53.17 -35.88
N LYS A 892 24.14 -51.92 -35.69
CA LYS A 892 23.46 -50.70 -36.15
C LYS A 892 24.36 -49.48 -35.95
N ASN A 893 23.89 -48.32 -36.42
CA ASN A 893 24.45 -47.02 -36.05
C ASN A 893 23.87 -46.56 -34.71
N TYR A 894 24.73 -46.09 -33.81
CA TYR A 894 24.40 -45.47 -32.52
C TYR A 894 24.74 -43.99 -32.58
N ILE A 895 23.85 -43.12 -32.10
CA ILE A 895 24.14 -41.69 -31.92
C ILE A 895 24.60 -41.48 -30.48
N VAL A 896 25.92 -41.42 -30.29
CA VAL A 896 26.55 -41.06 -29.02
C VAL A 896 26.53 -39.54 -28.90
N THR A 897 26.20 -39.02 -27.71
CA THR A 897 26.23 -37.58 -27.45
C THR A 897 27.39 -37.26 -26.53
N LEU A 898 28.27 -36.36 -26.97
CA LEU A 898 29.35 -35.82 -26.16
C LEU A 898 28.93 -34.47 -25.59
N LYS A 899 29.14 -34.29 -24.29
CA LYS A 899 28.96 -33.02 -23.58
C LYS A 899 30.33 -32.47 -23.18
N PHE A 900 30.49 -31.16 -23.37
CA PHE A 900 31.71 -30.41 -23.09
C PHE A 900 31.36 -29.31 -22.09
N LYS A 901 32.08 -29.27 -20.97
CA LYS A 901 31.89 -28.25 -19.94
C LYS A 901 33.21 -27.55 -19.69
N SER A 902 33.28 -26.27 -20.09
CA SER A 902 34.42 -25.39 -19.80
C SER A 902 34.36 -24.89 -18.35
N THR A 903 35.51 -24.50 -17.81
CA THR A 903 35.63 -23.74 -16.56
C THR A 903 35.53 -22.22 -16.76
N HIS A 904 35.41 -21.76 -18.01
CA HIS A 904 35.39 -20.33 -18.35
C HIS A 904 33.99 -19.79 -18.69
N VAL A 905 33.04 -20.68 -18.99
CA VAL A 905 31.65 -20.34 -19.34
C VAL A 905 30.65 -21.32 -18.72
N ASP A 906 29.43 -20.84 -18.44
CA ASP A 906 28.38 -21.62 -17.76
C ASP A 906 27.67 -22.65 -18.64
N GLY A 907 27.72 -22.50 -19.97
CA GLY A 907 27.01 -23.37 -20.91
C GLY A 907 27.73 -24.67 -21.20
N ILE A 908 26.94 -25.66 -21.66
CA ILE A 908 27.42 -27.00 -21.98
C ILE A 908 27.43 -27.15 -23.51
N GLY A 909 28.62 -27.28 -24.09
CA GLY A 909 28.80 -27.61 -25.50
C GLY A 909 28.32 -29.03 -25.78
N VAL A 910 27.63 -29.25 -26.90
CA VAL A 910 27.05 -30.56 -27.23
C VAL A 910 27.37 -30.94 -28.67
N LYS A 911 27.90 -32.16 -28.87
CA LYS A 911 28.15 -32.74 -30.19
C LYS A 911 27.61 -34.16 -30.25
N ARG A 912 27.24 -34.62 -31.46
CA ARG A 912 26.74 -35.97 -31.70
C ARG A 912 27.66 -36.68 -32.68
N ILE A 913 28.03 -37.92 -32.36
CA ILE A 913 28.93 -38.77 -33.14
C ILE A 913 28.22 -40.09 -33.41
N SER A 914 28.32 -40.57 -34.65
CA SER A 914 27.75 -41.85 -35.07
C SER A 914 28.76 -42.97 -34.89
N VAL A 915 28.50 -43.91 -33.98
CA VAL A 915 29.26 -45.16 -33.87
C VAL A 915 28.55 -46.25 -34.68
N LYS A 916 29.19 -46.71 -35.75
CA LYS A 916 28.71 -47.77 -36.65
C LYS A 916 29.27 -49.12 -36.20
N VAL A 917 28.38 -50.06 -35.86
CA VAL A 917 28.73 -51.43 -35.46
C VAL A 917 28.39 -52.38 -36.63
N ASP A 918 29.43 -52.89 -37.28
CA ASP A 918 29.38 -53.64 -38.56
C ASP A 918 29.44 -55.17 -38.45
#